data_AF-V4J586-F1
#
_entry.id   AF-V4J586-F1
#
_cell.length_a   1.000
_cell.length_b   1.000
_cell.length_c   1.000
_cell.angle_alpha   90.00
_cell.angle_beta   90.00
_cell.angle_gamma   90.00
#
_symmetry.space_group_name_H-M   'P 1'
#
loop_
_entity.id
_entity.type
_entity.pdbx_description
1 polymer ?
#
loop_
_entity_poly.entity_id
_entity_poly.type
_entity_poly.pdbx_seq_one_letter_code
_entity_poly.pdbx_strand_id
1 'polypeptide(L)'
;MKALKRLELTAFRGASRPLALDFHPSKPLIVLFGENGTGKTTVTDALDAVGNCSPGSLKDRSSTNVKEHLPSLGKTYADVEVRLEDTAGNVWTASMFNSRISTEPTERPRIRVLRRSDLLKLVDAPPSERYQVLRRFVDVPSIVRSEKALGDAAKEAKRRFDDAVRQRSEAERTLEEIWRQNGSPAGSWLAWARQLASENTADLDKATADLRAAANSIVAASTSLESCRRAKQRIEQEEKKQEAHQQAVAKTPAPDTRAAMDTASLLRKAAEFLRQGDHPDACPVCQQAIPMDQLRGDLDARLAQLSQYEQLANTHTRIISNLKGAQDEYARQTTVFAADAIAIRRALGAPAPAKLDGVAEVCAGFPSEADGWTPESEALLSSETLRALAKFAKAADSIRGALQTEEQRLQQQLGQINNVATLLGNFDKAVDASVGLEQQARRLSRAAEIVRETRIAFTDDILAAVAEETNRLYGLIHPNEPIALSKLELDKARNASLIQLGRFEDKDDVPPQAYFSESHLDTLAFCFWLAVAKRESPNREAVLVLDDVFTSVDSQHLGRISQLIVDEAQHFAHVLLTTHQRRWRDVFRNQQGAGNRADLHELQRWTLSSGIRAYRTRLALDQLIASVNAAPFERQRVANEAGILLETMLDYLALKYRCRVPRTYDNAYTLGELLDGCTALFKRLWMEKPQAANNGDPNADVEHETQQPQQTFTKLKQIAFIRNQVGAHFNLAGLDISDAEVEAFANLTVELAQTLSCGVCGQIPGKKGENHYECSCPRPAVVRMLPLQLP
;
A
#
# COMPACT_ATOMS: atom_id res chain seq x y z
N MET A 1 -28.40 14.41 -4.96
CA MET A 1 -28.72 15.55 -5.83
C MET A 1 -30.09 15.33 -6.45
N LYS A 2 -30.90 16.37 -6.58
CA LYS A 2 -32.15 16.34 -7.39
C LYS A 2 -31.88 16.83 -8.81
N ALA A 3 -32.91 16.97 -9.64
CA ALA A 3 -32.77 17.48 -11.01
C ALA A 3 -32.11 18.86 -11.03
N LEU A 4 -31.33 19.14 -12.08
CA LEU A 4 -30.72 20.47 -12.29
C LEU A 4 -31.80 21.55 -12.36
N LYS A 5 -31.57 22.69 -11.71
CA LYS A 5 -32.45 23.87 -11.76
C LYS A 5 -31.79 25.01 -12.52
N ARG A 6 -30.54 25.33 -12.20
CA ARG A 6 -29.83 26.48 -12.81
C ARG A 6 -28.33 26.27 -12.85
N LEU A 7 -27.70 26.74 -13.92
CA LEU A 7 -26.25 26.74 -14.09
C LEU A 7 -25.79 28.15 -14.50
N GLU A 8 -24.87 28.73 -13.73
CA GLU A 8 -24.28 30.04 -13.97
C GLU A 8 -22.78 29.92 -14.21
N LEU A 9 -22.27 30.60 -15.24
CA LEU A 9 -20.85 30.63 -15.57
C LEU A 9 -20.36 32.08 -15.62
N THR A 10 -19.28 32.36 -14.90
CA THR A 10 -18.59 33.65 -14.91
C THR A 10 -17.13 33.41 -15.27
N ALA A 11 -16.67 34.09 -16.33
CA ALA A 11 -15.28 34.02 -16.81
C ALA A 11 -14.73 32.59 -17.04
N PHE A 12 -15.61 31.62 -17.31
CA PHE A 12 -15.24 30.22 -17.53
C PHE A 12 -15.23 29.89 -19.03
N ARG A 13 -14.05 29.56 -19.58
CA ARG A 13 -13.80 29.20 -20.98
C ARG A 13 -14.49 30.13 -21.98
N GLY A 14 -15.48 29.66 -22.74
CA GLY A 14 -16.22 30.46 -23.71
C GLY A 14 -17.13 31.54 -23.11
N ALA A 15 -17.37 31.57 -21.79
CA ALA A 15 -18.25 32.52 -21.13
C ALA A 15 -17.58 33.90 -20.90
N SER A 16 -17.26 34.62 -21.99
CA SER A 16 -16.69 35.98 -21.92
C SER A 16 -17.64 37.02 -21.30
N ARG A 17 -18.93 36.69 -21.21
CA ARG A 17 -19.97 37.38 -20.44
C ARG A 17 -20.65 36.36 -19.50
N PRO A 18 -21.24 36.80 -18.37
CA PRO A 18 -21.98 35.92 -17.50
C PRO A 18 -23.08 35.19 -18.27
N LEU A 19 -23.13 33.87 -18.12
CA LEU A 19 -24.15 32.99 -18.70
C LEU A 19 -24.99 32.42 -17.57
N ALA A 20 -26.32 32.46 -17.70
CA ALA A 20 -27.24 31.72 -16.85
C ALA A 20 -28.13 30.83 -17.71
N LEU A 21 -28.21 29.55 -17.34
CA LEU A 21 -29.07 28.55 -17.96
C LEU A 21 -30.05 28.04 -16.91
N ASP A 22 -31.33 28.32 -17.09
CA ASP A 22 -32.40 27.78 -16.25
C ASP A 22 -32.98 26.51 -16.91
N PHE A 23 -33.08 25.43 -16.15
CA PHE A 23 -33.57 24.14 -16.62
C PHE A 23 -35.00 23.87 -16.13
N HIS A 24 -35.77 23.14 -16.92
CA HIS A 24 -37.14 22.78 -16.54
C HIS A 24 -37.13 21.69 -15.44
N PRO A 25 -37.76 21.91 -14.27
CA PRO A 25 -37.59 21.04 -13.11
C PRO A 25 -38.24 19.65 -13.25
N SER A 26 -39.26 19.52 -14.11
CA SER A 26 -39.99 18.26 -14.34
C SER A 26 -39.55 17.47 -15.58
N LYS A 27 -38.66 18.03 -16.40
CA LYS A 27 -38.20 17.36 -17.63
C LYS A 27 -36.89 16.63 -17.34
N PRO A 28 -36.80 15.31 -17.55
CA PRO A 28 -35.61 14.53 -17.20
C PRO A 28 -34.45 14.66 -18.20
N LEU A 29 -34.70 15.21 -19.39
CA LEU A 29 -33.71 15.37 -20.46
C LEU A 29 -33.56 16.85 -20.82
N ILE A 30 -32.34 17.37 -20.84
CA ILE A 30 -31.96 18.65 -21.45
C ILE A 30 -31.27 18.36 -22.77
N VAL A 31 -31.69 19.04 -23.83
CA VAL A 31 -31.05 18.97 -25.14
C VAL A 31 -30.50 20.35 -25.48
N LEU A 32 -29.18 20.47 -25.51
CA LEU A 32 -28.46 21.69 -25.85
C LEU A 32 -27.95 21.61 -27.29
N PHE A 33 -28.69 22.22 -28.20
CA PHE A 33 -28.32 22.30 -29.61
C PHE A 33 -27.51 23.57 -29.89
N GLY A 34 -26.54 23.49 -30.80
CA GLY A 34 -25.87 24.68 -31.34
C GLY A 34 -24.80 24.32 -32.36
N GLU A 35 -24.51 25.25 -33.27
CA GLU A 35 -23.44 25.08 -34.25
C GLU A 35 -22.05 24.97 -33.59
N ASN A 36 -21.03 24.58 -34.35
CA ASN A 36 -19.67 24.52 -33.85
C ASN A 36 -19.19 25.91 -33.39
N GLY A 37 -18.50 25.96 -32.25
CA GLY A 37 -18.02 27.22 -31.67
C GLY A 37 -19.04 28.03 -30.85
N THR A 38 -20.27 27.53 -30.64
CA THR A 38 -21.32 28.25 -29.88
C THR A 38 -21.19 28.14 -28.34
N GLY A 39 -20.32 27.28 -27.82
CA GLY A 39 -20.08 27.13 -26.37
C GLY A 39 -20.61 25.85 -25.72
N LYS A 40 -21.10 24.86 -26.48
CA LYS A 40 -21.59 23.56 -25.97
C LYS A 40 -20.61 22.91 -24.97
N THR A 41 -19.36 22.71 -25.39
CA THR A 41 -18.30 22.12 -24.54
C THR A 41 -17.97 22.98 -23.32
N THR A 42 -18.20 24.30 -23.37
CA THR A 42 -18.03 25.15 -22.18
C THR A 42 -19.08 24.83 -21.11
N VAL A 43 -20.31 24.53 -21.50
CA VAL A 43 -21.38 24.12 -20.59
C VAL A 43 -21.10 22.74 -19.99
N THR A 44 -20.67 21.78 -20.81
CA THR A 44 -20.33 20.42 -20.32
C THR A 44 -19.12 20.42 -19.41
N ASP A 45 -18.08 21.20 -19.73
CA ASP A 45 -16.89 21.36 -18.89
C ASP A 45 -17.21 22.08 -17.57
N ALA A 46 -18.17 22.99 -17.56
CA ALA A 46 -18.63 23.65 -16.33
C ALA A 46 -19.27 22.63 -15.37
N LEU A 47 -20.10 21.73 -15.87
CA LEU A 47 -20.66 20.62 -15.08
C LEU A 47 -19.57 19.65 -14.60
N ASP A 48 -18.57 19.36 -15.44
CA ASP A 48 -17.41 18.53 -15.05
C ASP A 48 -16.57 19.19 -13.95
N ALA A 49 -16.40 20.51 -14.01
CA ALA A 49 -15.70 21.29 -12.99
C ALA A 49 -16.41 21.19 -11.64
N VAL A 50 -17.73 21.39 -11.62
CA VAL A 50 -18.53 21.30 -10.38
C VAL A 50 -18.51 19.89 -9.79
N GLY A 51 -18.85 18.87 -10.58
CA GLY A 51 -19.02 17.51 -10.06
C GLY A 51 -17.71 16.77 -9.79
N ASN A 52 -16.68 17.02 -10.60
CA ASN A 52 -15.45 16.22 -10.59
C ASN A 52 -14.18 17.03 -10.27
N CYS A 53 -14.28 18.35 -10.04
CA CYS A 53 -13.12 19.25 -9.94
C CYS A 53 -12.17 19.13 -11.15
N SER A 54 -12.74 18.81 -12.30
CA SER A 54 -12.02 18.51 -13.54
C SER A 54 -11.96 19.76 -14.42
N PRO A 55 -10.84 20.09 -15.07
CA PRO A 55 -10.80 21.16 -16.08
C PRO A 55 -11.48 20.77 -17.40
N GLY A 56 -12.21 19.65 -17.40
CA GLY A 56 -12.98 19.16 -18.52
C GLY A 56 -12.10 18.73 -19.69
N SER A 57 -12.52 19.08 -20.90
CA SER A 57 -11.83 18.74 -22.15
C SER A 57 -10.42 19.32 -22.29
N LEU A 58 -9.97 20.23 -21.40
CA LEU A 58 -8.58 20.71 -21.38
C LEU A 58 -7.59 19.62 -20.97
N LYS A 59 -7.97 18.72 -20.05
CA LYS A 59 -7.04 17.72 -19.51
C LYS A 59 -6.50 16.77 -20.58
N ASP A 60 -7.29 16.57 -21.65
CA ASP A 60 -6.96 15.65 -22.74
C ASP A 60 -6.10 16.32 -23.84
N ARG A 61 -5.72 17.60 -23.66
CA ARG A 61 -4.95 18.37 -24.65
C ARG A 61 -3.57 18.75 -24.09
N SER A 62 -2.53 18.10 -24.63
CA SER A 62 -1.13 18.27 -24.20
C SER A 62 -0.57 19.69 -24.35
N SER A 63 -1.12 20.49 -25.25
CA SER A 63 -0.70 21.88 -25.51
C SER A 63 -1.44 22.93 -24.69
N THR A 64 -2.22 22.54 -23.67
CA THR A 64 -3.05 23.48 -22.90
C THR A 64 -2.60 23.60 -21.45
N ASN A 65 -2.67 24.82 -20.93
CA ASN A 65 -2.41 25.16 -19.53
C ASN A 65 -3.72 25.59 -18.85
N VAL A 66 -4.15 24.86 -17.82
CA VAL A 66 -5.42 25.12 -17.11
C VAL A 66 -5.47 26.53 -16.53
N LYS A 67 -4.37 27.05 -15.98
CA LYS A 67 -4.31 28.39 -15.38
C LYS A 67 -4.57 29.50 -16.40
N GLU A 68 -4.13 29.28 -17.64
CA GLU A 68 -4.18 30.27 -18.73
C GLU A 68 -5.40 30.11 -19.63
N HIS A 69 -5.89 28.87 -19.81
CA HIS A 69 -6.89 28.52 -20.83
C HIS A 69 -8.25 28.11 -20.26
N LEU A 70 -8.37 27.92 -18.94
CA LEU A 70 -9.67 27.76 -18.29
C LEU A 70 -10.39 29.11 -18.11
N PRO A 71 -9.71 30.21 -17.72
CA PRO A 71 -10.34 31.52 -17.69
C PRO A 71 -10.75 31.96 -19.10
N SER A 72 -11.84 32.71 -19.19
CA SER A 72 -12.24 33.38 -20.42
C SER A 72 -11.21 34.41 -20.86
N LEU A 73 -11.19 34.71 -22.17
CA LEU A 73 -10.24 35.65 -22.75
C LEU A 73 -10.29 37.01 -22.02
N GLY A 74 -9.13 37.50 -21.56
CA GLY A 74 -9.01 38.74 -20.81
C GLY A 74 -9.35 38.63 -19.31
N LYS A 75 -9.55 37.43 -18.80
CA LYS A 75 -9.80 37.12 -17.38
C LYS A 75 -8.66 36.30 -16.78
N THR A 76 -8.61 36.27 -15.46
CA THR A 76 -7.65 35.50 -14.68
C THR A 76 -8.33 34.33 -13.98
N TYR A 77 -7.55 33.38 -13.45
CA TYR A 77 -8.10 32.26 -12.69
C TYR A 77 -8.91 32.70 -11.45
N ALA A 78 -8.62 33.88 -10.89
CA ALA A 78 -9.37 34.41 -9.75
C ALA A 78 -10.80 34.86 -10.12
N ASP A 79 -11.06 35.11 -11.40
CA ASP A 79 -12.39 35.52 -11.89
C ASP A 79 -13.30 34.33 -12.20
N VAL A 80 -12.74 33.11 -12.24
CA VAL A 80 -13.46 31.91 -12.69
C VAL A 80 -14.42 31.42 -11.61
N GLU A 81 -15.70 31.39 -11.95
CA GLU A 81 -16.75 30.84 -11.10
C GLU A 81 -17.78 30.08 -11.94
N VAL A 82 -18.15 28.90 -11.46
CA VAL A 82 -19.27 28.11 -11.99
C VAL A 82 -20.19 27.76 -10.83
N ARG A 83 -21.44 28.18 -10.90
CA ARG A 83 -22.44 27.91 -9.87
C ARG A 83 -23.54 27.02 -10.41
N LEU A 84 -23.86 25.95 -9.68
CA LEU A 84 -24.88 24.99 -10.03
C LEU A 84 -25.90 24.87 -8.90
N GLU A 85 -27.19 24.95 -9.24
CA GLU A 85 -28.30 24.80 -8.32
C GLU A 85 -29.18 23.62 -8.74
N ASP A 86 -29.61 22.79 -7.79
CA ASP A 86 -30.62 21.75 -8.01
C ASP A 86 -32.02 22.17 -7.55
N THR A 87 -33.02 21.36 -7.89
CA THR A 87 -34.43 21.64 -7.53
C THR A 87 -34.74 21.49 -6.04
N ALA A 88 -33.82 20.94 -5.23
CA ALA A 88 -33.92 20.92 -3.78
C ALA A 88 -33.33 22.18 -3.12
N GLY A 89 -32.75 23.10 -3.91
CA GLY A 89 -32.12 24.32 -3.40
C GLY A 89 -30.68 24.13 -2.95
N ASN A 90 -30.06 22.96 -3.22
CA ASN A 90 -28.63 22.78 -3.00
C ASN A 90 -27.85 23.58 -4.05
N VAL A 91 -26.80 24.25 -3.60
CA VAL A 91 -25.94 25.09 -4.44
C VAL A 91 -24.50 24.61 -4.33
N TRP A 92 -23.85 24.41 -5.48
CA TRP A 92 -22.43 24.13 -5.57
C TRP A 92 -21.73 25.20 -6.40
N THR A 93 -20.58 25.66 -5.92
CA THR A 93 -19.77 26.68 -6.58
C THR A 93 -18.38 26.12 -6.82
N ALA A 94 -18.00 25.98 -8.09
CA ALA A 94 -16.65 25.65 -8.48
C ALA A 94 -15.87 26.93 -8.82
N SER A 95 -14.71 27.08 -8.20
CA SER A 95 -13.78 28.19 -8.40
C SER A 95 -12.36 27.68 -8.54
N MET A 96 -11.44 28.55 -8.96
CA MET A 96 -10.03 28.21 -9.08
C MET A 96 -9.18 28.81 -7.97
N PHE A 97 -8.40 27.95 -7.29
CA PHE A 97 -7.36 28.35 -6.35
C PHE A 97 -6.05 27.64 -6.67
N ASN A 98 -4.93 28.39 -6.72
CA ASN A 98 -3.60 27.85 -7.05
C ASN A 98 -3.57 26.95 -8.32
N SER A 99 -4.26 27.38 -9.39
CA SER A 99 -4.35 26.63 -10.66
C SER A 99 -5.09 25.29 -10.57
N ARG A 100 -5.83 25.04 -9.50
CA ARG A 100 -6.69 23.85 -9.32
C ARG A 100 -8.13 24.28 -9.14
N ILE A 101 -9.04 23.43 -9.61
CA ILE A 101 -10.48 23.62 -9.43
C ILE A 101 -10.88 23.01 -8.08
N SER A 102 -11.65 23.75 -7.31
CA SER A 102 -12.27 23.29 -6.07
C SER A 102 -13.75 23.61 -6.11
N THR A 103 -14.58 22.70 -5.60
CA THR A 103 -16.03 22.89 -5.48
C THR A 103 -16.42 22.99 -4.01
N GLU A 104 -17.22 23.99 -3.68
CA GLU A 104 -17.86 24.15 -2.38
C GLU A 104 -19.38 23.97 -2.50
N PRO A 105 -20.05 23.22 -1.60
CA PRO A 105 -19.47 22.41 -0.53
C PRO A 105 -18.63 21.22 -1.06
N THR A 106 -17.78 20.65 -0.19
CA THR A 106 -16.87 19.55 -0.55
C THR A 106 -17.62 18.28 -0.97
N GLU A 107 -18.85 18.07 -0.48
CA GLU A 107 -19.74 17.03 -0.98
C GLU A 107 -20.31 17.45 -2.34
N ARG A 108 -19.71 16.89 -3.40
CA ARG A 108 -19.98 17.26 -4.78
C ARG A 108 -21.18 16.53 -5.38
N PRO A 109 -21.88 17.14 -6.34
CA PRO A 109 -22.93 16.45 -7.07
C PRO A 109 -22.32 15.36 -7.94
N ARG A 110 -23.04 14.24 -8.10
CA ARG A 110 -22.57 13.12 -8.93
C ARG A 110 -22.81 13.43 -10.42
N ILE A 111 -21.83 14.08 -11.05
CA ILE A 111 -21.89 14.39 -12.49
C ILE A 111 -21.03 13.39 -13.26
N ARG A 112 -21.61 12.80 -14.32
CA ARG A 112 -20.94 11.82 -15.19
C ARG A 112 -20.92 12.38 -16.61
N VAL A 113 -19.75 12.83 -17.04
CA VAL A 113 -19.55 13.37 -18.38
C VAL A 113 -18.97 12.29 -19.28
N LEU A 114 -19.62 12.06 -20.42
CA LEU A 114 -19.16 11.22 -21.51
C LEU A 114 -18.79 12.09 -22.70
N ARG A 115 -17.55 11.98 -23.16
CA ARG A 115 -17.05 12.62 -24.38
C ARG A 115 -16.68 11.55 -25.41
N ARG A 116 -16.56 11.95 -26.67
CA ARG A 116 -16.12 11.03 -27.74
C ARG A 116 -14.76 10.38 -27.45
N SER A 117 -13.82 11.12 -26.85
CA SER A 117 -12.51 10.57 -26.45
C SER A 117 -12.62 9.45 -25.42
N ASP A 118 -13.64 9.48 -24.56
CA ASP A 118 -13.86 8.43 -23.55
C ASP A 118 -14.42 7.16 -24.19
N LEU A 119 -15.27 7.27 -25.22
CA LEU A 119 -15.74 6.13 -26.01
C LEU A 119 -14.57 5.42 -26.71
N LEU A 120 -13.72 6.18 -27.41
CA LEU A 120 -12.56 5.62 -28.11
C LEU A 120 -11.60 4.90 -27.15
N LYS A 121 -11.37 5.46 -25.95
CA LYS A 121 -10.56 4.79 -24.91
C LYS A 121 -11.18 3.48 -24.40
N LEU A 122 -12.50 3.33 -24.43
CA LEU A 122 -13.18 2.09 -24.03
C LEU A 122 -13.11 1.01 -25.11
N VAL A 123 -13.04 1.40 -26.38
CA VAL A 123 -13.01 0.47 -27.51
C VAL A 123 -11.58 0.12 -27.93
N ASP A 124 -10.77 1.13 -28.25
CA ASP A 124 -9.53 0.95 -29.01
C ASP A 124 -8.31 0.76 -28.11
N ALA A 125 -8.44 1.06 -26.82
CA ALA A 125 -7.30 1.01 -25.91
C ALA A 125 -6.89 -0.43 -25.58
N PRO A 126 -5.60 -0.67 -25.26
CA PRO A 126 -5.14 -1.96 -24.75
C PRO A 126 -5.93 -2.43 -23.51
N PRO A 127 -5.96 -3.75 -23.21
CA PRO A 127 -6.68 -4.30 -22.06
C PRO A 127 -6.42 -3.61 -20.71
N SER A 128 -5.18 -3.18 -20.47
CA SER A 128 -4.79 -2.47 -19.25
C SER A 128 -5.36 -1.05 -19.18
N GLU A 129 -5.40 -0.33 -20.30
CA GLU A 129 -5.96 1.02 -20.38
C GLU A 129 -7.49 0.98 -20.31
N ARG A 130 -8.14 -0.01 -20.93
CA ARG A 130 -9.58 -0.28 -20.75
C ARG A 130 -9.91 -0.57 -19.29
N TYR A 131 -9.10 -1.39 -18.63
CA TYR A 131 -9.24 -1.61 -17.20
C TYR A 131 -9.06 -0.31 -16.41
N GLN A 132 -8.13 0.59 -16.76
CA GLN A 132 -7.97 1.87 -16.06
C GLN A 132 -9.21 2.77 -16.14
N VAL A 133 -9.87 2.84 -17.30
CA VAL A 133 -11.15 3.56 -17.43
C VAL A 133 -12.21 2.93 -16.51
N LEU A 134 -12.17 1.60 -16.37
CA LEU A 134 -13.08 0.86 -15.53
C LEU A 134 -12.73 0.81 -14.05
N ARG A 135 -11.48 1.07 -13.71
CA ARG A 135 -10.91 0.81 -12.39
C ARG A 135 -11.71 1.51 -11.30
N ARG A 136 -12.15 2.74 -11.52
CA ARG A 136 -12.96 3.48 -10.53
C ARG A 136 -14.30 2.80 -10.20
N PHE A 137 -14.80 1.94 -11.08
CA PHE A 137 -16.12 1.31 -11.00
C PHE A 137 -16.08 -0.13 -10.47
N VAL A 138 -14.95 -0.82 -10.66
CA VAL A 138 -14.80 -2.25 -10.34
C VAL A 138 -13.70 -2.54 -9.32
N ASP A 139 -12.75 -1.63 -9.13
CA ASP A 139 -11.61 -1.87 -8.24
C ASP A 139 -12.02 -1.80 -6.77
N VAL A 140 -11.39 -2.64 -5.96
CA VAL A 140 -11.51 -2.67 -4.50
C VAL A 140 -10.11 -2.46 -3.91
N PRO A 141 -9.58 -1.21 -3.92
CA PRO A 141 -8.15 -0.96 -3.70
C PRO A 141 -7.67 -1.34 -2.30
N SER A 142 -8.56 -1.30 -1.30
CA SER A 142 -8.27 -1.79 0.05
C SER A 142 -8.05 -3.31 0.05
N ILE A 143 -8.89 -4.06 -0.64
CA ILE A 143 -8.81 -5.53 -0.73
C ILE A 143 -7.58 -5.95 -1.54
N VAL A 144 -7.28 -5.27 -2.65
CA VAL A 144 -6.05 -5.53 -3.43
C VAL A 144 -4.78 -5.33 -2.59
N ARG A 145 -4.76 -4.29 -1.72
CA ARG A 145 -3.65 -4.08 -0.78
C ARG A 145 -3.55 -5.20 0.26
N SER A 146 -4.68 -5.62 0.83
CA SER A 146 -4.72 -6.73 1.79
C SER A 146 -4.28 -8.06 1.17
N GLU A 147 -4.71 -8.36 -0.05
CA GLU A 147 -4.27 -9.53 -0.82
C GLU A 147 -2.76 -9.53 -1.02
N LYS A 148 -2.18 -8.39 -1.44
CA LYS A 148 -0.73 -8.27 -1.60
C LYS A 148 0.00 -8.50 -0.28
N ALA A 149 -0.47 -7.90 0.82
CA ALA A 149 0.13 -8.06 2.14
C ALA A 149 0.08 -9.53 2.62
N LEU A 150 -1.04 -10.23 2.38
CA LEU A 150 -1.16 -11.67 2.67
C LEU A 150 -0.20 -12.50 1.81
N GLY A 151 -0.09 -12.18 0.52
CA GLY A 151 0.84 -12.87 -0.39
C GLY A 151 2.30 -12.68 0.02
N ASP A 152 2.69 -11.48 0.44
CA ASP A 152 4.03 -11.19 0.93
C ASP A 152 4.30 -11.90 2.27
N ALA A 153 3.32 -11.92 3.19
CA ALA A 153 3.41 -12.68 4.43
C ALA A 153 3.53 -14.20 4.20
N ALA A 154 2.79 -14.75 3.23
CA ALA A 154 2.87 -16.17 2.87
C ALA A 154 4.26 -16.55 2.32
N LYS A 155 4.84 -15.70 1.45
CA LYS A 155 6.20 -15.89 0.94
C LYS A 155 7.25 -15.84 2.04
N GLU A 156 7.14 -14.89 2.97
CA GLU A 156 8.06 -14.78 4.10
C GLU A 156 7.95 -15.98 5.05
N ALA A 157 6.73 -16.44 5.36
CA ALA A 157 6.52 -17.63 6.17
C ALA A 157 7.11 -18.89 5.51
N LYS A 158 6.93 -19.04 4.19
CA LYS A 158 7.55 -20.13 3.42
C LYS A 158 9.07 -20.07 3.47
N ARG A 159 9.67 -18.89 3.28
CA ARG A 159 11.12 -18.71 3.38
C ARG A 159 11.66 -19.14 4.75
N ARG A 160 11.00 -18.71 5.83
CA ARG A 160 11.36 -19.10 7.20
C ARG A 160 11.22 -20.61 7.43
N PHE A 161 10.17 -21.22 6.88
CA PHE A 161 10.01 -22.67 6.92
C PHE A 161 11.16 -23.38 6.19
N ASP A 162 11.47 -22.97 4.96
CA ASP A 162 12.57 -23.54 4.18
C ASP A 162 13.93 -23.38 4.89
N ASP A 163 14.15 -22.25 5.57
CA ASP A 163 15.33 -22.00 6.42
C ASP A 163 15.37 -22.95 7.63
N ALA A 164 14.26 -23.14 8.33
CA ALA A 164 14.17 -24.04 9.48
C ALA A 164 14.38 -25.51 9.08
N VAL A 165 13.85 -25.92 7.91
CA VAL A 165 14.09 -27.27 7.35
C VAL A 165 15.56 -27.46 7.03
N ARG A 166 16.22 -26.46 6.41
CA ARG A 166 17.67 -26.52 6.14
C ARG A 166 18.50 -26.66 7.43
N GLN A 167 18.20 -25.86 8.45
CA GLN A 167 18.87 -25.93 9.76
C GLN A 167 18.69 -27.30 10.42
N ARG A 168 17.47 -27.86 10.37
CA ARG A 168 17.18 -29.20 10.88
C ARG A 168 18.01 -30.25 10.16
N SER A 169 18.03 -30.25 8.83
CA SER A 169 18.80 -31.21 8.03
C SER A 169 20.31 -31.11 8.28
N GLU A 170 20.84 -29.89 8.49
CA GLU A 170 22.24 -29.68 8.82
C GLU A 170 22.59 -30.21 10.22
N ALA A 171 21.74 -29.95 11.22
CA ALA A 171 21.92 -30.49 12.58
C ALA A 171 21.85 -32.02 12.60
N GLU A 172 20.91 -32.62 11.86
CA GLU A 172 20.80 -34.08 11.68
C GLU A 172 22.09 -34.66 11.09
N ARG A 173 22.58 -34.10 9.98
CA ARG A 173 23.80 -34.56 9.33
C ARG A 173 25.01 -34.48 10.26
N THR A 174 25.14 -33.40 11.02
CA THR A 174 26.25 -33.21 11.96
C THR A 174 26.19 -34.22 13.11
N LEU A 175 25.00 -34.45 13.69
CA LEU A 175 24.82 -35.45 14.76
C LEU A 175 25.08 -36.88 14.26
N GLU A 176 24.63 -37.19 13.04
CA GLU A 176 24.90 -38.49 12.41
C GLU A 176 26.40 -38.70 12.15
N GLU A 177 27.11 -37.68 11.69
CA GLU A 177 28.56 -37.74 11.46
C GLU A 177 29.33 -37.97 12.78
N ILE A 178 28.98 -37.26 13.86
CA ILE A 178 29.58 -37.48 15.18
C ILE A 178 29.29 -38.90 15.68
N TRP A 179 28.07 -39.39 15.49
CA TRP A 179 27.69 -40.76 15.85
C TRP A 179 28.54 -41.80 15.09
N ARG A 180 28.78 -41.60 13.79
CA ARG A 180 29.66 -42.45 12.97
C ARG A 180 31.11 -42.43 13.46
N GLN A 181 31.64 -41.25 13.78
CA GLN A 181 33.00 -41.08 14.31
C GLN A 181 33.19 -41.79 15.66
N ASN A 182 32.12 -41.97 16.42
CA ASN A 182 32.11 -42.73 17.68
C ASN A 182 31.90 -44.24 17.50
N GLY A 183 32.15 -44.77 16.30
CA GLY A 183 32.04 -46.20 16.02
C GLY A 183 30.60 -46.69 15.85
N SER A 184 29.65 -45.79 15.60
CA SER A 184 28.23 -46.10 15.42
C SER A 184 27.63 -46.97 16.55
N PRO A 185 27.59 -46.46 17.80
CA PRO A 185 26.98 -47.17 18.93
C PRO A 185 25.56 -47.67 18.61
N ALA A 186 25.17 -48.81 19.17
CA ALA A 186 23.90 -49.47 18.86
C ALA A 186 22.68 -48.54 19.01
N GLY A 187 21.79 -48.56 18.02
CA GLY A 187 20.62 -47.68 17.94
C GLY A 187 20.71 -46.70 16.77
N SER A 188 19.77 -45.74 16.70
CA SER A 188 19.87 -44.61 15.77
C SER A 188 20.75 -43.51 16.36
N TRP A 189 21.32 -42.65 15.49
CA TRP A 189 22.07 -41.47 15.93
C TRP A 189 21.29 -40.62 16.95
N LEU A 190 19.96 -40.52 16.78
CA LEU A 190 19.09 -39.75 17.66
C LEU A 190 18.90 -40.41 19.03
N ALA A 191 18.73 -41.73 19.06
CA ALA A 191 18.61 -42.48 20.32
C ALA A 191 19.92 -42.39 21.13
N TRP A 192 21.06 -42.53 20.44
CA TRP A 192 22.38 -42.35 21.04
C TRP A 192 22.59 -40.93 21.57
N ALA A 193 22.31 -39.89 20.77
CA ALA A 193 22.50 -38.50 21.18
C ALA A 193 21.66 -38.14 22.41
N ARG A 194 20.41 -38.62 22.49
CA ARG A 194 19.53 -38.44 23.66
C ARG A 194 20.06 -39.13 24.90
N GLN A 195 20.56 -40.36 24.76
CA GLN A 195 21.14 -41.09 25.86
C GLN A 195 22.39 -40.38 26.39
N LEU A 196 23.33 -40.01 25.50
CA LEU A 196 24.57 -39.34 25.88
C LEU A 196 24.29 -37.98 26.54
N ALA A 197 23.35 -37.20 25.99
CA ALA A 197 22.96 -35.90 26.56
C ALA A 197 22.22 -36.01 27.91
N SER A 198 21.72 -37.20 28.27
CA SER A 198 21.07 -37.45 29.56
C SER A 198 22.05 -37.90 30.67
N GLU A 199 23.32 -38.11 30.34
CA GLU A 199 24.34 -38.46 31.32
C GLU A 199 24.58 -37.31 32.31
N ASN A 200 24.69 -37.65 33.60
CA ASN A 200 24.99 -36.67 34.63
C ASN A 200 26.45 -36.19 34.51
N THR A 201 26.63 -34.97 34.04
CA THR A 201 27.96 -34.35 33.90
C THR A 201 28.52 -33.82 35.21
N ALA A 202 27.71 -33.64 36.26
CA ALA A 202 28.15 -33.03 37.52
C ALA A 202 29.28 -33.83 38.20
N ASP A 203 29.20 -35.16 38.15
CA ASP A 203 30.21 -36.04 38.73
C ASP A 203 31.52 -36.01 37.91
N LEU A 204 31.42 -35.94 36.58
CA LEU A 204 32.55 -35.82 35.67
C LEU A 204 33.24 -34.44 35.81
N ASP A 205 32.46 -33.36 35.89
CA ASP A 205 32.98 -31.99 36.10
C ASP A 205 33.71 -31.88 37.43
N LYS A 206 33.12 -32.42 38.50
CA LYS A 206 33.76 -32.47 39.82
C LYS A 206 35.04 -33.29 39.80
N ALA A 207 35.04 -34.47 39.18
CA ALA A 207 36.23 -35.30 39.06
C ALA A 207 37.35 -34.61 38.26
N THR A 208 37.00 -33.93 37.17
CA THR A 208 37.95 -33.14 36.36
C THR A 208 38.55 -32.00 37.18
N ALA A 209 37.74 -31.28 37.96
CA ALA A 209 38.19 -30.21 38.84
C ALA A 209 39.11 -30.73 39.96
N ASP A 210 38.76 -31.85 40.60
CA ASP A 210 39.56 -32.48 41.65
C ASP A 210 40.96 -32.91 41.12
N LEU A 211 41.02 -33.55 39.95
CA LEU A 211 42.28 -33.95 39.31
C LEU A 211 43.15 -32.75 38.94
N ARG A 212 42.56 -31.69 38.38
CA ARG A 212 43.26 -30.44 38.05
C ARG A 212 43.81 -29.76 39.30
N ALA A 213 43.01 -29.70 40.37
CA ALA A 213 43.45 -29.13 41.64
C ALA A 213 44.63 -29.90 42.25
N ALA A 214 44.61 -31.23 42.18
CA ALA A 214 45.72 -32.07 42.63
C ALA A 214 47.00 -31.83 41.81
N ALA A 215 46.90 -31.84 40.47
CA ALA A 215 48.05 -31.56 39.60
C ALA A 215 48.65 -30.17 39.85
N ASN A 216 47.81 -29.14 40.01
CA ASN A 216 48.26 -27.78 40.31
C ASN A 216 48.93 -27.66 41.68
N SER A 217 48.40 -28.33 42.70
CA SER A 217 48.99 -28.35 44.05
C SER A 217 50.39 -28.99 44.03
N ILE A 218 50.59 -30.02 43.21
CA ILE A 218 51.90 -30.66 43.01
C ILE A 218 52.89 -29.69 42.35
N VAL A 219 52.46 -28.96 41.31
CA VAL A 219 53.29 -27.94 40.64
C VAL A 219 53.69 -26.82 41.61
N ALA A 220 52.75 -26.35 42.42
CA ALA A 220 53.01 -25.33 43.45
C ALA A 220 54.09 -25.80 44.44
N ALA A 221 53.95 -27.01 44.99
CA ALA A 221 54.91 -27.57 45.94
C ALA A 221 56.30 -27.81 45.33
N SER A 222 56.36 -28.28 44.08
CA SER A 222 57.64 -28.44 43.36
C SER A 222 58.35 -27.09 43.20
N THR A 223 57.60 -26.04 42.88
CA THR A 223 58.12 -24.67 42.73
C THR A 223 58.60 -24.07 44.06
N SER A 224 57.85 -24.27 45.15
CA SER A 224 58.24 -23.79 46.48
C SER A 224 59.39 -24.60 47.08
N LEU A 225 59.50 -25.90 46.78
CA LEU A 225 60.66 -26.73 47.14
C LEU A 225 61.96 -26.24 46.48
N GLU A 226 61.90 -25.89 45.20
CA GLU A 226 63.06 -25.28 44.50
C GLU A 226 63.43 -23.92 45.10
N SER A 227 62.43 -23.12 45.49
CA SER A 227 62.65 -21.83 46.16
C SER A 227 63.29 -22.00 47.54
N CYS A 228 62.87 -23.01 48.32
CA CYS A 228 63.54 -23.41 49.56
C CYS A 228 65.01 -23.80 49.34
N ARG A 229 65.29 -24.61 48.31
CA ARG A 229 66.67 -25.05 47.99
C ARG A 229 67.56 -23.85 47.63
N ARG A 230 67.05 -22.92 46.82
CA ARG A 230 67.78 -21.68 46.47
C ARG A 230 68.04 -20.80 47.69
N ALA A 231 67.05 -20.63 48.58
CA ALA A 231 67.21 -19.87 49.81
C ALA A 231 68.26 -20.51 50.74
N LYS A 232 68.28 -21.85 50.86
CA LYS A 232 69.31 -22.56 51.63
C LYS A 232 70.72 -22.40 51.07
N GLN A 233 70.88 -22.51 49.74
CA GLN A 233 72.16 -22.27 49.08
C GLN A 233 72.69 -20.85 49.34
N ARG A 234 71.78 -19.87 49.44
CA ARG A 234 72.15 -18.48 49.79
C ARG A 234 72.69 -18.38 51.22
N ILE A 235 72.10 -19.08 52.18
CA ILE A 235 72.65 -19.16 53.56
C ILE A 235 74.07 -19.73 53.52
N GLU A 236 74.27 -20.88 52.88
CA GLU A 236 75.59 -21.54 52.77
C GLU A 236 76.64 -20.63 52.10
N GLN A 237 76.23 -19.80 51.12
CA GLN A 237 77.11 -18.81 50.49
C GLN A 237 77.50 -17.66 51.43
N GLU A 238 76.56 -17.14 52.22
CA GLU A 238 76.85 -16.07 53.18
C GLU A 238 77.66 -16.59 54.39
N GLU A 239 77.44 -17.83 54.84
CA GLU A 239 78.26 -18.50 55.87
C GLU A 239 79.72 -18.66 55.40
N LYS A 240 79.94 -19.09 54.15
CA LYS A 240 81.30 -19.13 53.56
C LYS A 240 81.97 -17.76 53.50
N LYS A 241 81.21 -16.71 53.20
CA LYS A 241 81.73 -15.32 53.25
C LYS A 241 82.09 -14.92 54.67
N GLN A 242 81.29 -15.34 55.67
CA GLN A 242 81.56 -15.11 57.08
C GLN A 242 82.84 -15.81 57.54
N GLU A 243 83.03 -17.08 57.19
CA GLU A 243 84.25 -17.85 57.50
C GLU A 243 85.49 -17.21 56.84
N ALA A 244 85.42 -16.88 55.55
CA ALA A 244 86.50 -16.20 54.85
C ALA A 244 86.84 -14.84 55.48
N HIS A 245 85.82 -14.11 55.94
CA HIS A 245 86.00 -12.84 56.63
C HIS A 245 86.63 -13.02 58.02
N GLN A 246 86.22 -14.03 58.80
CA GLN A 246 86.86 -14.37 60.08
C GLN A 246 88.34 -14.73 59.90
N GLN A 247 88.68 -15.48 58.84
CA GLN A 247 90.08 -15.78 58.52
C GLN A 247 90.87 -14.53 58.12
N ALA A 248 90.26 -13.57 57.40
CA ALA A 248 90.90 -12.31 57.07
C ALA A 248 91.17 -11.43 58.32
N VAL A 249 90.22 -11.40 59.25
CA VAL A 249 90.39 -10.74 60.57
C VAL A 249 91.55 -11.39 61.35
N ALA A 250 91.63 -12.72 61.39
CA ALA A 250 92.68 -13.45 62.11
C ALA A 250 94.09 -13.26 61.53
N LYS A 251 94.22 -12.98 60.22
CA LYS A 251 95.51 -12.78 59.54
C LYS A 251 96.04 -11.34 59.62
N THR A 252 95.28 -10.41 60.20
CA THR A 252 95.68 -8.99 60.28
C THR A 252 96.57 -8.76 61.51
N PRO A 253 97.82 -8.26 61.38
CA PRO A 253 98.76 -8.15 62.49
C PRO A 253 98.43 -6.96 63.40
N ALA A 254 97.74 -7.22 64.51
CA ALA A 254 97.63 -6.32 65.66
C ALA A 254 97.38 -7.12 66.97
N PRO A 255 97.82 -6.62 68.14
CA PRO A 255 97.59 -7.29 69.43
C PRO A 255 96.10 -7.46 69.78
N ASP A 256 95.23 -6.62 69.21
CA ASP A 256 93.77 -6.77 69.28
C ASP A 256 93.09 -6.16 68.03
N THR A 257 93.04 -6.93 66.94
CA THR A 257 92.37 -6.55 65.68
C THR A 257 90.89 -6.21 65.89
N ARG A 258 90.22 -6.82 66.87
CA ARG A 258 88.80 -6.58 67.15
C ARG A 258 88.60 -5.24 67.84
N ALA A 259 89.41 -4.91 68.84
CA ALA A 259 89.42 -3.58 69.43
C ALA A 259 89.76 -2.49 68.39
N ALA A 260 90.65 -2.78 67.44
CA ALA A 260 90.96 -1.85 66.34
C ALA A 260 89.79 -1.64 65.37
N MET A 261 89.02 -2.70 65.05
CA MET A 261 87.78 -2.61 64.26
C MET A 261 86.70 -1.79 64.98
N ASP A 262 86.51 -2.03 66.28
CA ASP A 262 85.53 -1.31 67.11
C ASP A 262 85.93 0.17 67.26
N THR A 263 87.22 0.44 67.47
CA THR A 263 87.78 1.80 67.51
C THR A 263 87.60 2.50 66.18
N ALA A 264 87.88 1.84 65.05
CA ALA A 264 87.66 2.41 63.72
C ALA A 264 86.18 2.73 63.46
N SER A 265 85.26 1.82 63.85
CA SER A 265 83.82 2.04 63.73
C SER A 265 83.35 3.22 64.59
N LEU A 266 83.84 3.33 65.82
CA LEU A 266 83.52 4.42 66.74
C LEU A 266 84.06 5.77 66.23
N LEU A 267 85.33 5.81 65.81
CA LEU A 267 85.95 7.03 65.28
C LEU A 267 85.30 7.48 63.97
N ARG A 268 84.83 6.55 63.12
CA ARG A 268 84.09 6.91 61.90
C ARG A 268 82.75 7.57 62.23
N LYS A 269 81.99 7.01 63.18
CA LYS A 269 80.75 7.64 63.65
C LYS A 269 81.02 9.01 64.27
N ALA A 270 82.10 9.15 65.04
CA ALA A 270 82.51 10.43 65.60
C ALA A 270 82.88 11.43 64.49
N ALA A 271 83.61 11.01 63.47
CA ALA A 271 83.97 11.85 62.32
C ALA A 271 82.73 12.26 61.49
N GLU A 272 81.78 11.35 61.25
CA GLU A 272 80.51 11.66 60.58
C GLU A 272 79.69 12.68 61.37
N PHE A 273 79.59 12.51 62.70
CA PHE A 273 78.91 13.47 63.58
C PHE A 273 79.57 14.85 63.55
N LEU A 274 80.90 14.91 63.65
CA LEU A 274 81.66 16.17 63.64
C LEU A 274 81.67 16.88 62.29
N ARG A 275 81.38 16.17 61.18
CA ARG A 275 81.20 16.77 59.85
C ARG A 275 79.80 17.37 59.66
N GLN A 276 78.85 17.04 60.52
CA GLN A 276 77.49 17.57 60.46
C GLN A 276 77.33 18.76 61.42
N GLY A 277 77.12 19.96 60.88
CA GLY A 277 76.87 21.18 61.65
C GLY A 277 78.13 21.91 62.16
N ASP A 278 77.92 23.10 62.73
CA ASP A 278 78.97 23.87 63.42
C ASP A 278 79.11 23.38 64.86
N HIS A 279 80.35 23.04 65.23
CA HIS A 279 80.72 22.60 66.57
C HIS A 279 81.65 23.65 67.19
N PRO A 280 81.53 23.96 68.50
CA PRO A 280 82.46 24.87 69.17
C PRO A 280 83.87 24.27 69.20
N ASP A 281 84.91 25.10 69.35
CA ASP A 281 86.33 24.69 69.47
C ASP A 281 86.66 23.98 70.80
N ALA A 282 85.92 22.91 71.09
CA ALA A 282 86.14 21.98 72.19
C ALA A 282 85.71 20.56 71.79
N CYS A 283 86.44 19.54 72.25
CA CYS A 283 86.08 18.15 71.97
C CYS A 283 84.69 17.80 72.57
N PRO A 284 83.75 17.23 71.80
CA PRO A 284 82.38 16.99 72.29
C PRO A 284 82.29 15.90 73.38
N VAL A 285 83.34 15.10 73.59
CA VAL A 285 83.36 14.03 74.60
C VAL A 285 83.98 14.50 75.90
N CYS A 286 85.17 15.12 75.85
CA CYS A 286 85.92 15.53 77.05
C CYS A 286 85.93 17.05 77.31
N GLN A 287 85.35 17.85 76.42
CA GLN A 287 85.23 19.32 76.51
C GLN A 287 86.55 20.10 76.58
N GLN A 288 87.69 19.45 76.30
CA GLN A 288 88.97 20.14 76.19
C GLN A 288 88.99 21.06 74.96
N ALA A 289 89.52 22.28 75.13
CA ALA A 289 89.64 23.25 74.06
C ALA A 289 90.61 22.75 72.97
N ILE A 290 90.08 22.55 71.76
CA ILE A 290 90.83 22.15 70.57
C ILE A 290 90.13 22.73 69.34
N PRO A 291 90.85 23.39 68.41
CA PRO A 291 90.24 23.89 67.18
C PRO A 291 89.54 22.77 66.42
N MET A 292 88.31 22.97 65.95
CA MET A 292 87.54 21.91 65.28
C MET A 292 88.20 21.39 64.01
N ASP A 293 88.86 22.25 63.24
CA ASP A 293 89.60 21.83 62.06
C ASP A 293 90.80 20.93 62.42
N GLN A 294 91.44 21.20 63.56
CA GLN A 294 92.51 20.35 64.08
C GLN A 294 91.99 19.00 64.56
N LEU A 295 90.89 18.97 65.33
CA LEU A 295 90.26 17.72 65.79
C LEU A 295 89.78 16.85 64.61
N ARG A 296 89.18 17.47 63.58
CA ARG A 296 88.78 16.79 62.34
C ARG A 296 89.99 16.21 61.61
N GLY A 297 91.08 16.99 61.48
CA GLY A 297 92.32 16.53 60.88
C GLY A 297 92.98 15.37 61.63
N ASP A 298 93.01 15.43 62.96
CA ASP A 298 93.55 14.37 63.81
C ASP A 298 92.71 13.08 63.72
N LEU A 299 91.38 13.21 63.68
CA LEU A 299 90.45 12.09 63.45
C LEU A 299 90.63 11.47 62.07
N ASP A 300 90.75 12.28 61.01
CA ASP A 300 90.96 11.79 59.65
C ASP A 300 92.33 11.10 59.50
N ALA A 301 93.38 11.64 60.11
CA ALA A 301 94.68 10.99 60.17
C ALA A 301 94.62 9.67 60.93
N ARG A 302 93.88 9.61 62.05
CA ARG A 302 93.70 8.39 62.84
C ARG A 302 92.86 7.33 62.11
N LEU A 303 91.82 7.76 61.39
CA LEU A 303 91.02 6.88 60.55
C LEU A 303 91.81 6.38 59.34
N ALA A 304 92.68 7.19 58.73
CA ALA A 304 93.57 6.73 57.67
C ALA A 304 94.51 5.61 58.15
N GLN A 305 95.06 5.73 59.38
CA GLN A 305 95.84 4.68 60.03
C GLN A 305 95.04 3.41 60.32
N LEU A 306 93.72 3.51 60.49
CA LEU A 306 92.81 2.41 60.81
C LEU A 306 91.97 1.91 59.63
N SER A 307 92.18 2.45 58.43
CA SER A 307 91.36 2.23 57.23
C SER A 307 91.15 0.76 56.87
N GLN A 308 92.17 -0.08 57.08
CA GLN A 308 92.06 -1.53 56.86
C GLN A 308 91.08 -2.22 57.84
N TYR A 309 91.08 -1.82 59.11
CA TYR A 309 90.19 -2.38 60.15
C TYR A 309 88.75 -1.92 59.95
N GLU A 310 88.60 -0.71 59.45
CA GLU A 310 87.32 -0.12 59.12
C GLU A 310 86.64 -0.80 57.92
N GLN A 311 87.41 -1.13 56.88
CA GLN A 311 86.94 -1.96 55.76
C GLN A 311 86.52 -3.36 56.24
N LEU A 312 87.27 -3.93 57.19
CA LEU A 312 86.88 -5.20 57.82
C LEU A 312 85.57 -5.07 58.60
N ALA A 313 85.39 -4.02 59.43
CA ALA A 313 84.16 -3.80 60.21
C ALA A 313 82.92 -3.60 59.33
N ASN A 314 83.04 -2.83 58.24
CA ASN A 314 81.95 -2.65 57.27
C ASN A 314 81.58 -3.98 56.57
N THR A 315 82.58 -4.78 56.24
CA THR A 315 82.38 -6.10 55.62
C THR A 315 81.66 -7.05 56.59
N HIS A 316 82.05 -7.05 57.87
CA HIS A 316 81.41 -7.83 58.93
C HIS A 316 79.91 -7.50 59.08
N THR A 317 79.55 -6.22 59.21
CA THR A 317 78.15 -5.78 59.35
C THR A 317 77.31 -6.18 58.13
N ARG A 318 77.87 -6.06 56.91
CA ARG A 318 77.17 -6.47 55.68
C ARG A 318 76.92 -7.97 55.62
N ILE A 319 77.89 -8.80 55.99
CA ILE A 319 77.74 -10.26 56.01
C ILE A 319 76.68 -10.68 57.02
N ILE A 320 76.66 -10.12 58.23
CA ILE A 320 75.64 -10.44 59.24
C ILE A 320 74.24 -10.05 58.75
N SER A 321 74.08 -8.86 58.16
CA SER A 321 72.79 -8.42 57.62
C SER A 321 72.31 -9.31 56.48
N ASN A 322 73.21 -9.71 55.56
CA ASN A 322 72.87 -10.60 54.45
C ASN A 322 72.54 -12.01 54.92
N LEU A 323 73.28 -12.53 55.90
CA LEU A 323 73.03 -13.85 56.49
C LEU A 323 71.67 -13.89 57.18
N LYS A 324 71.34 -12.87 57.98
CA LYS A 324 70.02 -12.73 58.60
C LYS A 324 68.90 -12.67 57.55
N GLY A 325 69.07 -11.85 56.51
CA GLY A 325 68.11 -11.77 55.41
C GLY A 325 67.95 -13.08 54.62
N ALA A 326 69.02 -13.88 54.49
CA ALA A 326 68.96 -15.20 53.87
C ALA A 326 68.27 -16.24 54.78
N GLN A 327 68.46 -16.15 56.10
CA GLN A 327 67.78 -16.98 57.10
C GLN A 327 66.27 -16.68 57.16
N ASP A 328 65.88 -15.40 57.19
CA ASP A 328 64.47 -14.99 57.18
C ASP A 328 63.77 -15.43 55.87
N GLU A 329 64.47 -15.31 54.73
CA GLU A 329 63.97 -15.79 53.45
C GLU A 329 63.77 -17.31 53.44
N TYR A 330 64.74 -18.08 53.96
CA TYR A 330 64.63 -19.53 54.04
C TYR A 330 63.46 -19.96 54.94
N ALA A 331 63.29 -19.34 56.11
CA ALA A 331 62.17 -19.60 57.00
C ALA A 331 60.82 -19.36 56.30
N ARG A 332 60.68 -18.23 55.60
CA ARG A 332 59.46 -17.92 54.82
C ARG A 332 59.20 -18.95 53.73
N GLN A 333 60.22 -19.31 52.94
CA GLN A 333 60.07 -20.29 51.86
C GLN A 333 59.71 -21.67 52.42
N THR A 334 60.26 -22.08 53.57
CA THR A 334 59.90 -23.35 54.20
C THR A 334 58.45 -23.40 54.68
N THR A 335 57.89 -22.29 55.16
CA THR A 335 56.46 -22.19 55.51
C THR A 335 55.57 -22.31 54.28
N VAL A 336 55.92 -21.64 53.18
CA VAL A 336 55.20 -21.74 51.91
C VAL A 336 55.23 -23.17 51.37
N PHE A 337 56.42 -23.80 51.34
CA PHE A 337 56.55 -25.18 50.89
C PHE A 337 55.76 -26.17 51.74
N ALA A 338 55.76 -26.00 53.07
CA ALA A 338 54.98 -26.85 53.96
C ALA A 338 53.47 -26.74 53.68
N ALA A 339 52.97 -25.52 53.48
CA ALA A 339 51.57 -25.28 53.11
C ALA A 339 51.21 -25.94 51.77
N ASP A 340 52.06 -25.80 50.75
CA ASP A 340 51.85 -26.43 49.44
C ASP A 340 51.88 -27.98 49.52
N ALA A 341 52.79 -28.55 50.31
CA ALA A 341 52.86 -29.99 50.52
C ALA A 341 51.61 -30.54 51.23
N ILE A 342 51.03 -29.78 52.16
CA ILE A 342 49.75 -30.13 52.80
C ILE A 342 48.59 -30.01 51.81
N ALA A 343 48.61 -28.99 50.94
CA ALA A 343 47.62 -28.83 49.88
C ALA A 343 47.61 -30.04 48.94
N ILE A 344 48.77 -30.60 48.58
CA ILE A 344 48.86 -31.88 47.84
C ILE A 344 48.09 -32.98 48.59
N ARG A 345 48.35 -33.19 49.88
CA ARG A 345 47.73 -34.28 50.66
C ARG A 345 46.21 -34.16 50.71
N ARG A 346 45.68 -32.94 50.82
CA ARG A 346 44.23 -32.67 50.75
C ARG A 346 43.69 -32.95 49.36
N ALA A 347 44.35 -32.44 48.32
CA ALA A 347 43.89 -32.59 46.94
C ALA A 347 43.93 -34.06 46.46
N LEU A 348 44.96 -34.82 46.80
CA LEU A 348 45.04 -36.26 46.50
C LEU A 348 44.03 -37.10 47.28
N GLY A 349 43.56 -36.59 48.43
CA GLY A 349 42.49 -37.22 49.22
C GLY A 349 41.08 -37.05 48.62
N ALA A 350 40.93 -36.25 47.57
CA ALA A 350 39.65 -36.10 46.89
C ALA A 350 39.24 -37.40 46.15
N PRO A 351 37.92 -37.66 45.97
CA PRO A 351 37.43 -38.95 45.48
C PRO A 351 37.94 -39.38 44.11
N ALA A 352 38.21 -38.45 43.20
CA ALA A 352 38.71 -38.74 41.86
C ALA A 352 40.21 -39.11 41.84
N PRO A 353 41.13 -38.26 42.34
CA PRO A 353 42.55 -38.62 42.39
C PRO A 353 42.81 -39.86 43.26
N ALA A 354 42.07 -40.05 44.37
CA ALA A 354 42.26 -41.22 45.25
C ALA A 354 42.05 -42.59 44.58
N LYS A 355 41.34 -42.63 43.44
CA LYS A 355 41.08 -43.86 42.67
C LYS A 355 42.19 -44.21 41.68
N LEU A 356 43.14 -43.32 41.43
CA LEU A 356 44.22 -43.57 40.50
C LEU A 356 45.33 -44.41 41.14
N ASP A 357 45.89 -45.31 40.34
CA ASP A 357 46.98 -46.18 40.77
C ASP A 357 48.20 -45.36 41.22
N GLY A 358 48.79 -45.76 42.33
CA GLY A 358 49.95 -45.08 42.95
C GLY A 358 49.59 -43.90 43.87
N VAL A 359 48.37 -43.36 43.85
CA VAL A 359 47.99 -42.22 44.70
C VAL A 359 47.92 -42.59 46.18
N ALA A 360 47.36 -43.76 46.50
CA ALA A 360 47.29 -44.27 47.87
C ALA A 360 48.69 -44.48 48.47
N GLU A 361 49.63 -45.00 47.67
CA GLU A 361 51.02 -45.22 48.07
C GLU A 361 51.74 -43.89 48.34
N VAL A 362 51.58 -42.91 47.45
CA VAL A 362 52.12 -41.55 47.66
C VAL A 362 51.53 -40.91 48.92
N CYS A 363 50.22 -41.02 49.14
CA CYS A 363 49.56 -40.46 50.33
C CYS A 363 50.02 -41.10 51.64
N ALA A 364 50.33 -42.41 51.63
CA ALA A 364 50.86 -43.10 52.79
C ALA A 364 52.26 -42.59 53.21
N GLY A 365 53.01 -42.01 52.26
CA GLY A 365 54.30 -41.37 52.51
C GLY A 365 54.23 -39.97 53.14
N PHE A 366 53.03 -39.45 53.42
CA PHE A 366 52.87 -38.15 54.08
C PHE A 366 53.26 -38.24 55.57
N PRO A 367 54.08 -37.34 56.11
CA PRO A 367 54.51 -37.40 57.50
C PRO A 367 53.34 -37.11 58.46
N SER A 368 53.04 -38.03 59.38
CA SER A 368 51.97 -37.89 60.38
C SER A 368 52.15 -36.69 61.31
N GLU A 369 53.39 -36.25 61.52
CA GLU A 369 53.73 -35.05 62.30
C GLU A 369 53.27 -33.75 61.63
N ALA A 370 53.09 -33.76 60.30
CA ALA A 370 52.55 -32.63 59.55
C ALA A 370 51.01 -32.70 59.45
N ASP A 371 50.40 -33.77 59.97
CA ASP A 371 48.95 -33.95 59.98
C ASP A 371 48.34 -33.04 61.05
N GLY A 372 47.65 -31.98 60.61
CA GLY A 372 47.13 -30.92 61.48
C GLY A 372 47.98 -29.64 61.53
N TRP A 373 49.09 -29.57 60.80
CA TRP A 373 49.84 -28.31 60.68
C TRP A 373 49.00 -27.23 59.99
N THR A 374 49.06 -26.03 60.54
CA THR A 374 48.46 -24.82 59.98
C THR A 374 49.52 -23.73 59.86
N PRO A 375 49.40 -22.79 58.90
CA PRO A 375 50.32 -21.67 58.82
C PRO A 375 50.39 -20.84 60.11
N GLU A 376 49.32 -20.85 60.93
CA GLU A 376 49.28 -20.19 62.25
C GLU A 376 50.00 -20.97 63.37
N SER A 377 50.29 -22.26 63.17
CA SER A 377 51.09 -23.05 64.12
C SER A 377 52.58 -22.76 63.92
N GLU A 378 53.08 -21.71 64.57
CA GLU A 378 54.43 -21.12 64.45
C GLU A 378 55.59 -22.02 64.97
N ALA A 379 55.41 -23.33 65.01
CA ALA A 379 56.51 -24.26 65.25
C ALA A 379 57.33 -24.38 63.96
N LEU A 380 58.57 -23.87 63.96
CA LEU A 380 59.58 -24.20 62.96
C LEU A 380 59.59 -25.72 62.76
N LEU A 381 59.04 -26.18 61.64
CA LEU A 381 59.05 -27.60 61.28
C LEU A 381 60.47 -28.12 61.43
N SER A 382 60.61 -29.26 62.11
CA SER A 382 61.92 -29.86 62.31
C SER A 382 62.59 -30.09 60.95
N SER A 383 63.93 -30.03 60.91
CA SER A 383 64.68 -30.31 59.69
C SER A 383 64.40 -31.71 59.10
N GLU A 384 63.85 -32.61 59.92
CA GLU A 384 63.46 -33.97 59.57
C GLU A 384 62.08 -34.00 58.92
N THR A 385 61.11 -33.28 59.48
CA THR A 385 59.75 -33.15 58.91
C THR A 385 59.80 -32.43 57.55
N LEU A 386 60.62 -31.39 57.39
CA LEU A 386 60.84 -30.74 56.08
C LEU A 386 61.46 -31.69 55.04
N ARG A 387 62.38 -32.58 55.46
CA ARG A 387 62.96 -33.60 54.59
C ARG A 387 61.92 -34.65 54.19
N ALA A 388 61.03 -35.04 55.11
CA ALA A 388 59.92 -35.95 54.83
C ALA A 388 58.92 -35.31 53.84
N LEU A 389 58.53 -34.05 54.04
CA LEU A 389 57.67 -33.30 53.11
C LEU A 389 58.31 -33.17 51.72
N ALA A 390 59.62 -32.92 51.63
CA ALA A 390 60.34 -32.88 50.35
C ALA A 390 60.36 -34.24 49.63
N LYS A 391 60.44 -35.36 50.36
CA LYS A 391 60.32 -36.71 49.78
C LYS A 391 58.89 -36.96 49.29
N PHE A 392 57.89 -36.60 50.08
CA PHE A 392 56.48 -36.70 49.72
C PHE A 392 56.15 -35.88 48.47
N ALA A 393 56.54 -34.61 48.41
CA ALA A 393 56.31 -33.75 47.23
C ALA A 393 56.96 -34.33 45.96
N LYS A 394 58.17 -34.91 46.08
CA LYS A 394 58.83 -35.59 44.97
C LYS A 394 58.11 -36.87 44.54
N ALA A 395 57.58 -37.65 45.48
CA ALA A 395 56.77 -38.83 45.18
C ALA A 395 55.45 -38.43 44.50
N ALA A 396 54.81 -37.35 44.95
CA ALA A 396 53.62 -36.78 44.33
C ALA A 396 53.89 -36.24 42.91
N ASP A 397 55.06 -35.66 42.66
CA ASP A 397 55.44 -35.23 41.30
C ASP A 397 55.50 -36.39 40.30
N SER A 398 55.81 -37.60 40.77
CA SER A 398 55.90 -38.79 39.90
C SER A 398 54.54 -39.26 39.34
N ILE A 399 53.43 -38.97 40.05
CA ILE A 399 52.06 -39.31 39.62
C ILE A 399 51.36 -38.16 38.88
N ARG A 400 52.00 -36.99 38.77
CA ARG A 400 51.42 -35.79 38.13
C ARG A 400 51.00 -36.06 36.68
N GLY A 401 51.81 -36.79 35.92
CA GLY A 401 51.50 -37.14 34.53
C GLY A 401 50.21 -37.96 34.42
N ALA A 402 50.02 -38.94 35.30
CA ALA A 402 48.81 -39.77 35.33
C ALA A 402 47.55 -38.95 35.69
N LEU A 403 47.66 -38.04 36.67
CA LEU A 403 46.57 -37.11 37.02
C LEU A 403 46.15 -36.24 35.83
N GLN A 404 47.13 -35.70 35.09
CA GLN A 404 46.88 -34.85 33.92
C GLN A 404 46.30 -35.65 32.74
N THR A 405 46.77 -36.87 32.49
CA THR A 405 46.20 -37.74 31.45
C THR A 405 44.75 -38.09 31.73
N GLU A 406 44.41 -38.43 32.98
CA GLU A 406 43.02 -38.73 33.34
C GLU A 406 42.13 -37.48 33.31
N GLU A 407 42.64 -36.32 33.76
CA GLU A 407 41.95 -35.03 33.65
C GLU A 407 41.60 -34.70 32.19
N GLN A 408 42.56 -34.85 31.27
CA GLN A 408 42.34 -34.64 29.84
C GLN A 408 41.31 -35.62 29.27
N ARG A 409 41.34 -36.88 29.69
CA ARG A 409 40.37 -37.90 29.25
C ARG A 409 38.94 -37.54 29.68
N LEU A 410 38.74 -37.19 30.96
CA LEU A 410 37.43 -36.79 31.47
C LEU A 410 36.95 -35.47 30.85
N GLN A 411 37.86 -34.51 30.62
CA GLN A 411 37.52 -33.24 29.98
C GLN A 411 37.10 -33.43 28.51
N GLN A 412 37.75 -34.32 27.76
CA GLN A 412 37.32 -34.68 26.41
C GLN A 412 35.93 -35.31 26.41
N GLN A 413 35.65 -36.23 27.34
CA GLN A 413 34.34 -36.86 27.49
C GLN A 413 33.25 -35.82 27.82
N LEU A 414 33.50 -34.91 28.76
CA LEU A 414 32.61 -33.79 29.08
C LEU A 414 32.35 -32.88 27.88
N GLY A 415 33.41 -32.50 27.16
CA GLY A 415 33.31 -31.67 25.97
C GLY A 415 32.44 -32.32 24.90
N GLN A 416 32.56 -33.63 24.73
CA GLN A 416 31.72 -34.40 23.80
C GLN A 416 30.25 -34.41 24.22
N ILE A 417 29.95 -34.74 25.49
CA ILE A 417 28.57 -34.77 26.02
C ILE A 417 27.91 -33.39 25.83
N ASN A 418 28.59 -32.32 26.22
CA ASN A 418 28.08 -30.95 26.12
C ASN A 418 27.85 -30.50 24.67
N ASN A 419 28.76 -30.88 23.75
CA ASN A 419 28.61 -30.58 22.33
C ASN A 419 27.38 -31.30 21.75
N VAL A 420 27.23 -32.60 22.02
CA VAL A 420 26.08 -33.39 21.55
C VAL A 420 24.77 -32.86 22.15
N ALA A 421 24.74 -32.54 23.44
CA ALA A 421 23.57 -31.95 24.09
C ALA A 421 23.16 -30.60 23.45
N THR A 422 24.14 -29.75 23.12
CA THR A 422 23.89 -28.46 22.45
C THR A 422 23.33 -28.67 21.04
N LEU A 423 23.95 -29.56 20.25
CA LEU A 423 23.50 -29.88 18.90
C LEU A 423 22.10 -30.52 18.89
N LEU A 424 21.81 -31.41 19.83
CA LEU A 424 20.50 -32.02 20.00
C LEU A 424 19.43 -30.98 20.39
N GLY A 425 19.75 -30.07 21.31
CA GLY A 425 18.85 -28.97 21.67
C GLY A 425 18.57 -28.01 20.51
N ASN A 426 19.55 -27.78 19.62
CA ASN A 426 19.35 -27.02 18.39
C ASN A 426 18.49 -27.79 17.37
N PHE A 427 18.70 -29.10 17.25
CA PHE A 427 17.88 -29.97 16.40
C PHE A 427 16.41 -29.97 16.84
N ASP A 428 16.12 -30.20 18.13
CA ASP A 428 14.75 -30.22 18.65
C ASP A 428 14.05 -28.86 18.45
N LYS A 429 14.76 -27.74 18.71
CA LYS A 429 14.24 -26.39 18.41
C LYS A 429 13.92 -26.20 16.93
N ALA A 430 14.78 -26.68 16.03
CA ALA A 430 14.56 -26.58 14.59
C ALA A 430 13.38 -27.44 14.13
N VAL A 431 13.19 -28.63 14.73
CA VAL A 431 12.00 -29.47 14.49
C VAL A 431 10.73 -28.74 14.90
N ASP A 432 10.65 -28.23 16.13
CA ASP A 432 9.47 -27.53 16.63
C ASP A 432 9.15 -26.28 15.81
N ALA A 433 10.18 -25.48 15.48
CA ALA A 433 10.03 -24.30 14.63
C ALA A 433 9.51 -24.67 13.23
N SER A 434 10.03 -25.77 12.63
CA SER A 434 9.60 -26.20 11.30
C SER A 434 8.11 -26.56 11.24
N VAL A 435 7.57 -27.22 12.26
CA VAL A 435 6.14 -27.59 12.33
C VAL A 435 5.25 -26.35 12.42
N GLY A 436 5.60 -25.41 13.31
CA GLY A 436 4.84 -24.16 13.46
C GLY A 436 4.87 -23.29 12.20
N LEU A 437 6.05 -23.15 11.58
CA LEU A 437 6.24 -22.38 10.37
C LEU A 437 5.56 -23.01 9.16
N GLU A 438 5.52 -24.35 9.06
CA GLU A 438 4.80 -25.06 8.00
C GLU A 438 3.30 -24.73 8.05
N GLN A 439 2.69 -24.86 9.24
CA GLN A 439 1.28 -24.55 9.43
C GLN A 439 0.98 -23.09 9.12
N GLN A 440 1.85 -22.17 9.55
CA GLN A 440 1.70 -20.75 9.26
C GLN A 440 1.80 -20.46 7.76
N ALA A 441 2.79 -21.01 7.06
CA ALA A 441 2.97 -20.85 5.62
C ALA A 441 1.76 -21.39 4.84
N ARG A 442 1.27 -22.58 5.18
CA ARG A 442 0.06 -23.18 4.59
C ARG A 442 -1.17 -22.29 4.80
N ARG A 443 -1.42 -21.82 6.03
CA ARG A 443 -2.58 -20.98 6.36
C ARG A 443 -2.54 -19.62 5.67
N LEU A 444 -1.37 -18.97 5.63
CA LEU A 444 -1.21 -17.68 4.94
C LEU A 444 -1.37 -17.82 3.43
N SER A 445 -0.81 -18.88 2.82
CA SER A 445 -1.03 -19.16 1.39
C SER A 445 -2.52 -19.34 1.10
N ARG A 446 -3.22 -20.15 1.90
CA ARG A 446 -4.65 -20.38 1.72
C ARG A 446 -5.48 -19.12 1.92
N ALA A 447 -5.13 -18.28 2.91
CA ALA A 447 -5.81 -17.00 3.11
C ALA A 447 -5.60 -16.05 1.92
N ALA A 448 -4.38 -15.97 1.37
CA ALA A 448 -4.09 -15.17 0.19
C ALA A 448 -4.88 -15.65 -1.05
N GLU A 449 -4.96 -16.97 -1.25
CA GLU A 449 -5.77 -17.60 -2.31
C GLU A 449 -7.26 -17.26 -2.17
N ILE A 450 -7.85 -17.46 -0.98
CA ILE A 450 -9.27 -17.18 -0.75
C ILE A 450 -9.59 -15.71 -1.04
N VAL A 451 -8.76 -14.78 -0.57
CA VAL A 451 -8.97 -13.34 -0.83
C VAL A 451 -8.86 -13.04 -2.32
N ARG A 452 -7.87 -13.60 -3.02
CA ARG A 452 -7.71 -13.43 -4.47
C ARG A 452 -8.91 -13.97 -5.24
N GLU A 453 -9.34 -15.21 -4.96
CA GLU A 453 -10.48 -15.86 -5.61
C GLU A 453 -11.77 -15.07 -5.37
N THR A 454 -12.00 -14.64 -4.13
CA THR A 454 -13.20 -13.84 -3.77
C THR A 454 -13.20 -12.49 -4.46
N ARG A 455 -12.05 -11.80 -4.53
CA ARG A 455 -11.91 -10.52 -5.23
C ARG A 455 -12.20 -10.66 -6.72
N ILE A 456 -11.65 -11.71 -7.36
CA ILE A 456 -11.88 -11.99 -8.78
C ILE A 456 -13.37 -12.27 -9.01
N ALA A 457 -13.97 -13.19 -8.25
CA ALA A 457 -15.39 -13.53 -8.37
C ALA A 457 -16.30 -12.29 -8.17
N PHE A 458 -16.06 -11.50 -7.12
CA PHE A 458 -16.80 -10.25 -6.89
C PHE A 458 -16.70 -9.29 -8.07
N THR A 459 -15.52 -9.15 -8.68
CA THR A 459 -15.34 -8.25 -9.81
C THR A 459 -15.98 -8.80 -11.08
N ASP A 460 -15.85 -10.11 -11.33
CA ASP A 460 -16.44 -10.78 -12.49
C ASP A 460 -17.98 -10.76 -12.42
N ASP A 461 -18.59 -10.91 -11.24
CA ASP A 461 -20.04 -10.77 -11.05
C ASP A 461 -20.53 -9.36 -11.44
N ILE A 462 -19.75 -8.34 -11.10
CA ILE A 462 -20.03 -6.95 -11.47
C ILE A 462 -19.92 -6.77 -12.99
N LEU A 463 -18.86 -7.28 -13.59
CA LEU A 463 -18.62 -7.18 -15.03
C LEU A 463 -19.70 -7.94 -15.81
N ALA A 464 -20.15 -9.10 -15.32
CA ALA A 464 -21.24 -9.87 -15.90
C ALA A 464 -22.56 -9.08 -15.89
N ALA A 465 -22.94 -8.47 -14.76
CA ALA A 465 -24.13 -7.64 -14.68
C ALA A 465 -24.06 -6.41 -15.60
N VAL A 466 -22.87 -5.79 -15.71
CA VAL A 466 -22.66 -4.69 -16.65
C VAL A 466 -22.74 -5.17 -18.10
N ALA A 467 -22.20 -6.33 -18.44
CA ALA A 467 -22.26 -6.90 -19.78
C ALA A 467 -23.70 -7.25 -20.18
N GLU A 468 -24.49 -7.82 -19.27
CA GLU A 468 -25.92 -8.09 -19.47
C GLU A 468 -26.70 -6.80 -19.77
N GLU A 469 -26.53 -5.77 -18.93
CA GLU A 469 -27.19 -4.48 -19.14
C GLU A 469 -26.70 -3.80 -20.43
N THR A 470 -25.41 -3.94 -20.76
CA THR A 470 -24.86 -3.43 -22.02
C THR A 470 -25.52 -4.10 -23.21
N ASN A 471 -25.66 -5.43 -23.20
CA ASN A 471 -26.32 -6.18 -24.26
C ASN A 471 -27.80 -5.84 -24.38
N ARG A 472 -28.51 -5.62 -23.26
CA ARG A 472 -29.89 -5.14 -23.27
C ARG A 472 -30.00 -3.79 -23.97
N LEU A 473 -29.17 -2.82 -23.59
CA LEU A 473 -29.15 -1.48 -24.19
C LEU A 473 -28.74 -1.54 -25.68
N TYR A 474 -27.72 -2.34 -26.01
CA TYR A 474 -27.22 -2.51 -27.37
C TYR A 474 -28.27 -3.14 -28.29
N GLY A 475 -28.99 -4.17 -27.84
CA GLY A 475 -30.09 -4.79 -28.60
C GLY A 475 -31.27 -3.86 -28.86
N LEU A 476 -31.48 -2.83 -28.03
CA LEU A 476 -32.48 -1.78 -28.32
C LEU A 476 -32.03 -0.84 -29.46
N ILE A 477 -30.72 -0.64 -29.59
CA ILE A 477 -30.14 0.13 -30.71
C ILE A 477 -30.05 -0.74 -31.96
N HIS A 478 -29.72 -2.03 -31.86
CA HIS A 478 -29.45 -2.96 -32.97
C HIS A 478 -30.36 -4.21 -32.93
N PRO A 479 -31.69 -4.06 -33.07
CA PRO A 479 -32.61 -5.18 -32.99
C PRO A 479 -32.44 -6.16 -34.16
N ASN A 480 -32.44 -7.46 -33.84
CA ASN A 480 -32.30 -8.59 -34.76
C ASN A 480 -30.91 -8.73 -35.40
N GLU A 481 -29.89 -8.10 -34.84
CA GLU A 481 -28.50 -8.28 -35.27
C GLU A 481 -27.78 -9.26 -34.33
N PRO A 482 -27.12 -10.32 -34.84
CA PRO A 482 -26.40 -11.29 -34.02
C PRO A 482 -25.02 -10.77 -33.59
N ILE A 483 -25.00 -9.56 -33.03
CA ILE A 483 -23.79 -8.85 -32.58
C ILE A 483 -24.00 -8.46 -31.12
N ALA A 484 -23.08 -8.86 -30.23
CA ALA A 484 -23.20 -8.59 -28.80
C ALA A 484 -21.83 -8.69 -28.10
N LEU A 485 -21.75 -8.27 -26.83
CA LEU A 485 -20.69 -8.73 -25.93
C LEU A 485 -20.93 -10.19 -25.57
N SER A 486 -19.96 -11.05 -25.86
CA SER A 486 -19.97 -12.45 -25.41
C SER A 486 -19.29 -12.60 -24.06
N LYS A 487 -18.25 -11.81 -23.79
CA LYS A 487 -17.43 -11.95 -22.59
C LYS A 487 -16.85 -10.63 -22.10
N LEU A 488 -16.95 -10.40 -20.80
CA LEU A 488 -16.32 -9.28 -20.10
C LEU A 488 -15.88 -9.72 -18.70
N GLU A 489 -14.58 -9.94 -18.50
CA GLU A 489 -14.04 -10.43 -17.23
C GLU A 489 -12.61 -9.93 -16.99
N LEU A 490 -12.10 -10.11 -15.77
CA LEU A 490 -10.70 -9.88 -15.50
C LEU A 490 -9.83 -11.01 -16.06
N ASP A 491 -8.67 -10.64 -16.59
CA ASP A 491 -7.63 -11.61 -16.92
C ASP A 491 -7.09 -12.25 -15.62
N LYS A 492 -7.35 -13.55 -15.42
CA LYS A 492 -6.90 -14.28 -14.22
C LYS A 492 -5.37 -14.35 -14.09
N ALA A 493 -4.64 -14.23 -15.21
CA ALA A 493 -3.18 -14.27 -15.25
C ALA A 493 -2.53 -12.89 -15.10
N ARG A 494 -3.25 -11.81 -15.41
CA ARG A 494 -2.73 -10.43 -15.37
C ARG A 494 -3.55 -9.54 -14.44
N ASN A 495 -2.89 -8.95 -13.46
CA ASN A 495 -3.52 -7.92 -12.63
C ASN A 495 -3.92 -6.72 -13.50
N ALA A 496 -5.10 -6.15 -13.24
CA ALA A 496 -5.57 -4.92 -13.88
C ALA A 496 -5.64 -5.00 -15.42
N SER A 497 -6.11 -6.13 -15.94
CA SER A 497 -6.32 -6.37 -17.37
C SER A 497 -7.74 -6.88 -17.60
N LEU A 498 -8.44 -6.28 -18.57
CA LEU A 498 -9.82 -6.60 -18.90
C LEU A 498 -9.89 -7.36 -20.22
N ILE A 499 -10.51 -8.53 -20.20
CA ILE A 499 -10.85 -9.29 -21.41
C ILE A 499 -12.23 -8.83 -21.87
N GLN A 500 -12.32 -8.45 -23.14
CA GLN A 500 -13.57 -8.06 -23.80
C GLN A 500 -13.65 -8.80 -25.12
N LEU A 501 -14.62 -9.69 -25.25
CA LEU A 501 -14.88 -10.43 -26.47
C LEU A 501 -16.34 -10.22 -26.88
N GLY A 502 -16.56 -10.24 -28.19
CA GLY A 502 -17.86 -10.12 -28.81
C GLY A 502 -18.33 -11.44 -29.40
N ARG A 503 -19.61 -11.46 -29.74
CA ARG A 503 -20.21 -12.36 -30.71
C ARG A 503 -20.39 -11.60 -32.02
N PHE A 504 -20.03 -12.23 -33.13
CA PHE A 504 -20.33 -11.75 -34.47
C PHE A 504 -20.88 -12.91 -35.29
N GLU A 505 -22.16 -12.85 -35.65
CA GLU A 505 -22.88 -13.93 -36.33
C GLU A 505 -22.85 -15.23 -35.50
N ASP A 506 -22.32 -16.31 -36.07
CA ASP A 506 -22.16 -17.63 -35.47
C ASP A 506 -20.85 -17.78 -34.68
N LYS A 507 -20.01 -16.74 -34.61
CA LYS A 507 -18.71 -16.78 -33.95
C LYS A 507 -18.72 -16.04 -32.62
N ASP A 508 -18.46 -16.79 -31.56
CA ASP A 508 -18.17 -16.28 -30.23
C ASP A 508 -16.67 -15.99 -30.05
N ASP A 509 -16.34 -15.32 -28.93
CA ASP A 509 -14.97 -15.02 -28.50
C ASP A 509 -14.11 -14.24 -29.51
N VAL A 510 -14.74 -13.41 -30.36
CA VAL A 510 -14.02 -12.56 -31.32
C VAL A 510 -13.65 -11.20 -30.70
N PRO A 511 -12.50 -10.59 -31.04
CA PRO A 511 -12.19 -9.23 -30.62
C PRO A 511 -13.11 -8.22 -31.35
N PRO A 512 -13.99 -7.48 -30.65
CA PRO A 512 -14.94 -6.56 -31.30
C PRO A 512 -14.26 -5.58 -32.26
N GLN A 513 -13.07 -5.09 -31.90
CA GLN A 513 -12.30 -4.11 -32.68
C GLN A 513 -11.92 -4.62 -34.08
N ALA A 514 -11.86 -5.94 -34.29
CA ALA A 514 -11.50 -6.52 -35.59
C ALA A 514 -12.70 -6.88 -36.46
N TYR A 515 -13.91 -6.96 -35.89
CA TYR A 515 -15.11 -7.48 -36.58
C TYR A 515 -16.25 -6.48 -36.65
N PHE A 516 -16.38 -5.57 -35.68
CA PHE A 516 -17.50 -4.64 -35.61
C PHE A 516 -17.15 -3.37 -36.41
N SER A 517 -18.14 -2.77 -37.08
CA SER A 517 -17.93 -1.46 -37.72
C SER A 517 -17.74 -0.36 -36.68
N GLU A 518 -17.20 0.80 -37.09
CA GLU A 518 -17.03 1.96 -36.21
C GLU A 518 -18.33 2.37 -35.48
N SER A 519 -19.47 2.37 -36.20
CA SER A 519 -20.78 2.68 -35.61
C SER A 519 -21.20 1.68 -34.52
N HIS A 520 -20.92 0.39 -34.73
CA HIS A 520 -21.19 -0.66 -33.73
C HIS A 520 -20.27 -0.51 -32.52
N LEU A 521 -19.00 -0.20 -32.73
CA LEU A 521 -18.04 0.04 -31.66
C LEU A 521 -18.40 1.26 -30.81
N ASP A 522 -18.73 2.39 -31.43
CA ASP A 522 -19.13 3.62 -30.74
C ASP A 522 -20.42 3.40 -29.91
N THR A 523 -21.41 2.72 -30.49
CA THR A 523 -22.67 2.41 -29.78
C THR A 523 -22.49 1.36 -28.69
N LEU A 524 -21.60 0.38 -28.87
CA LEU A 524 -21.24 -0.60 -27.84
C LEU A 524 -20.60 0.10 -26.63
N ALA A 525 -19.61 0.97 -26.87
CA ALA A 525 -18.97 1.72 -25.80
C ALA A 525 -19.93 2.69 -25.10
N PHE A 526 -20.86 3.29 -25.83
CA PHE A 526 -21.91 4.11 -25.24
C PHE A 526 -22.84 3.29 -24.32
N CYS A 527 -23.36 2.16 -24.80
CA CYS A 527 -24.19 1.26 -24.00
C CYS A 527 -23.45 0.77 -22.76
N PHE A 528 -22.18 0.43 -22.93
CA PHE A 528 -21.32 -0.01 -21.84
C PHE A 528 -21.15 1.08 -20.77
N TRP A 529 -20.81 2.29 -21.19
CA TRP A 529 -20.67 3.43 -20.27
C TRP A 529 -21.99 3.76 -19.56
N LEU A 530 -23.11 3.69 -20.28
CA LEU A 530 -24.43 3.96 -19.72
C LEU A 530 -24.83 2.91 -18.67
N ALA A 531 -24.56 1.62 -18.94
CA ALA A 531 -24.76 0.53 -17.98
C ALA A 531 -23.98 0.76 -16.68
N VAL A 532 -22.71 1.13 -16.80
CA VAL A 532 -21.85 1.45 -15.66
C VAL A 532 -22.37 2.67 -14.89
N ALA A 533 -22.73 3.76 -15.58
CA ALA A 533 -23.23 4.98 -14.96
C ALA A 533 -24.56 4.74 -14.22
N LYS A 534 -25.44 3.91 -14.79
CA LYS A 534 -26.71 3.50 -14.16
C LYS A 534 -26.48 2.72 -12.88
N ARG A 535 -25.55 1.76 -12.89
CA ARG A 535 -25.19 0.96 -11.72
C ARG A 535 -24.66 1.80 -10.55
N GLU A 536 -23.93 2.88 -10.82
CA GLU A 536 -23.44 3.82 -9.80
C GLU A 536 -24.49 4.81 -9.27
N SER A 537 -25.69 4.81 -9.86
CA SER A 537 -26.77 5.73 -9.52
C SER A 537 -28.03 4.98 -9.07
N PRO A 538 -27.95 4.06 -8.08
CA PRO A 538 -29.08 3.22 -7.68
C PRO A 538 -30.27 4.03 -7.14
N ASN A 539 -30.02 5.24 -6.62
CA ASN A 539 -31.05 6.14 -6.08
C ASN A 539 -31.37 7.30 -7.05
N ARG A 540 -31.01 7.17 -8.33
CA ARG A 540 -31.24 8.19 -9.38
C ARG A 540 -30.62 9.55 -9.05
N GLU A 541 -29.45 9.53 -8.42
CA GLU A 541 -28.77 10.72 -7.92
C GLU A 541 -27.72 11.31 -8.88
N ALA A 542 -27.36 10.60 -9.94
CA ALA A 542 -26.36 11.05 -10.90
C ALA A 542 -26.95 11.90 -12.03
N VAL A 543 -26.19 12.89 -12.50
CA VAL A 543 -26.49 13.67 -13.70
C VAL A 543 -25.59 13.18 -14.83
N LEU A 544 -26.18 12.76 -15.94
CA LEU A 544 -25.42 12.38 -17.14
C LEU A 544 -25.23 13.59 -18.05
N VAL A 545 -24.03 13.72 -18.62
CA VAL A 545 -23.70 14.77 -19.59
C VAL A 545 -23.06 14.11 -20.81
N LEU A 546 -23.74 14.16 -21.95
CA LEU A 546 -23.30 13.59 -23.21
C LEU A 546 -22.80 14.73 -24.11
N ASP A 547 -21.49 14.90 -24.21
CA ASP A 547 -20.86 16.00 -24.95
C ASP A 547 -20.56 15.59 -26.40
N ASP A 548 -21.52 15.85 -27.29
CA ASP A 548 -21.42 15.66 -28.75
C ASP A 548 -20.93 14.25 -29.12
N VAL A 549 -21.50 13.25 -28.43
CA VAL A 549 -21.04 11.85 -28.46
C VAL A 549 -21.31 11.18 -29.82
N PHE A 550 -22.45 11.48 -30.45
CA PHE A 550 -22.99 10.71 -31.59
C PHE A 550 -22.73 11.35 -32.95
N THR A 551 -21.47 11.50 -33.34
CA THR A 551 -21.10 12.15 -34.61
C THR A 551 -20.97 11.21 -35.82
N SER A 552 -20.75 9.92 -35.59
CA SER A 552 -20.49 8.87 -36.59
C SER A 552 -21.73 8.02 -36.92
N VAL A 553 -22.84 8.25 -36.20
CA VAL A 553 -24.03 7.41 -36.25
C VAL A 553 -24.97 7.86 -37.37
N ASP A 554 -25.45 6.92 -38.17
CA ASP A 554 -26.39 7.21 -39.26
C ASP A 554 -27.80 7.60 -38.80
N SER A 555 -28.62 8.00 -39.76
CA SER A 555 -30.00 8.42 -39.53
C SER A 555 -30.95 7.34 -38.99
N GLN A 556 -30.69 6.05 -39.26
CA GLN A 556 -31.55 4.96 -38.84
C GLN A 556 -31.33 4.62 -37.36
N HIS A 557 -30.10 4.74 -36.88
CA HIS A 557 -29.75 4.57 -35.47
C HIS A 557 -30.15 5.77 -34.62
N LEU A 558 -30.10 6.99 -35.15
CA LEU A 558 -30.46 8.23 -34.43
C LEU A 558 -31.80 8.15 -33.70
N GLY A 559 -32.84 7.64 -34.36
CA GLY A 559 -34.17 7.49 -33.74
C GLY A 559 -34.18 6.50 -32.58
N ARG A 560 -33.49 5.35 -32.74
CA ARG A 560 -33.37 4.30 -31.71
C ARG A 560 -32.58 4.80 -30.50
N ILE A 561 -31.46 5.50 -30.72
CA ILE A 561 -30.65 6.09 -29.63
C ILE A 561 -31.41 7.21 -28.92
N SER A 562 -32.10 8.08 -29.66
CA SER A 562 -32.94 9.13 -29.06
C SER A 562 -33.97 8.52 -28.12
N GLN A 563 -34.63 7.43 -28.56
CA GLN A 563 -35.61 6.72 -27.75
C GLN A 563 -34.98 6.06 -26.52
N LEU A 564 -33.83 5.41 -26.68
CA LEU A 564 -33.07 4.82 -25.57
C LEU A 564 -32.74 5.87 -24.50
N ILE A 565 -32.22 7.04 -24.90
CA ILE A 565 -31.87 8.12 -23.96
C ILE A 565 -33.11 8.58 -23.18
N VAL A 566 -34.26 8.72 -23.84
CA VAL A 566 -35.52 9.12 -23.18
C VAL A 566 -35.98 8.07 -22.17
N ASP A 567 -35.90 6.80 -22.54
CA ASP A 567 -36.34 5.69 -21.70
C ASP A 567 -35.41 5.52 -20.49
N GLU A 568 -34.10 5.68 -20.67
CA GLU A 568 -33.11 5.52 -19.62
C GLU A 568 -32.93 6.77 -18.74
N ALA A 569 -33.37 7.95 -19.20
CA ALA A 569 -33.24 9.21 -18.43
C ALA A 569 -33.92 9.16 -17.05
N GLN A 570 -34.95 8.32 -16.88
CA GLN A 570 -35.65 8.13 -15.60
C GLN A 570 -34.78 7.50 -14.49
N HIS A 571 -33.65 6.89 -14.85
CA HIS A 571 -32.71 6.29 -13.90
C HIS A 571 -31.68 7.28 -13.35
N PHE A 572 -31.73 8.53 -13.81
CA PHE A 572 -30.80 9.59 -13.46
C PHE A 572 -31.53 10.80 -12.90
N ALA A 573 -30.82 11.67 -12.19
CA ALA A 573 -31.36 12.92 -11.70
C ALA A 573 -31.68 13.87 -12.86
N HIS A 574 -30.83 13.87 -13.89
CA HIS A 574 -31.01 14.60 -15.15
C HIS A 574 -30.06 14.01 -16.21
N VAL A 575 -30.45 14.03 -17.48
CA VAL A 575 -29.54 13.80 -18.62
C VAL A 575 -29.41 15.10 -19.42
N LEU A 576 -28.19 15.55 -19.69
CA LEU A 576 -27.90 16.67 -20.59
C LEU A 576 -27.20 16.13 -21.83
N LEU A 577 -27.81 16.33 -23.00
CA LEU A 577 -27.26 15.96 -24.30
C LEU A 577 -26.89 17.23 -25.07
N THR A 578 -25.63 17.36 -25.49
CA THR A 578 -25.23 18.39 -26.44
C THR A 578 -25.07 17.81 -27.84
N THR A 579 -25.51 18.56 -28.85
CA THR A 579 -25.35 18.12 -30.25
C THR A 579 -25.25 19.30 -31.21
N HIS A 580 -24.47 19.14 -32.28
CA HIS A 580 -24.46 20.07 -33.41
C HIS A 580 -25.38 19.63 -34.57
N GLN A 581 -25.97 18.44 -34.50
CA GLN A 581 -26.80 17.90 -35.57
C GLN A 581 -28.23 18.39 -35.45
N ARG A 582 -28.70 19.14 -36.46
CA ARG A 582 -30.05 19.71 -36.50
C ARG A 582 -31.15 18.66 -36.41
N ARG A 583 -30.91 17.47 -36.98
CA ARG A 583 -31.86 16.36 -36.94
C ARG A 583 -32.20 15.89 -35.52
N TRP A 584 -31.21 15.82 -34.61
CA TRP A 584 -31.46 15.51 -33.20
C TRP A 584 -32.34 16.57 -32.53
N ARG A 585 -32.07 17.85 -32.81
CA ARG A 585 -32.88 18.97 -32.34
C ARG A 585 -34.33 18.86 -32.84
N ASP A 586 -34.53 18.51 -34.10
CA ASP A 586 -35.87 18.39 -34.69
C ASP A 586 -36.64 17.19 -34.16
N VAL A 587 -35.97 16.06 -33.90
CA VAL A 587 -36.60 14.88 -33.26
C VAL A 587 -37.18 15.25 -31.90
N PHE A 588 -36.42 15.95 -31.05
CA PHE A 588 -36.89 16.33 -29.72
C PHE A 588 -37.88 17.50 -29.72
N ARG A 589 -37.81 18.41 -30.70
CA ARG A 589 -38.73 19.55 -30.82
C ARG A 589 -40.12 19.15 -31.31
N ASN A 590 -40.21 18.12 -32.14
CA ASN A 590 -41.45 17.61 -32.70
C ASN A 590 -42.01 16.45 -31.86
N GLN A 591 -43.28 16.13 -32.04
CA GLN A 591 -43.96 15.07 -31.29
C GLN A 591 -43.47 13.65 -31.64
N GLN A 592 -42.50 13.52 -32.54
CA GLN A 592 -41.89 12.25 -32.94
C GLN A 592 -40.82 11.75 -31.93
N GLY A 593 -40.20 12.66 -31.17
CA GLY A 593 -39.17 12.35 -30.16
C GLY A 593 -39.71 12.45 -28.74
N ALA A 594 -38.89 12.84 -27.76
CA ALA A 594 -39.22 12.86 -26.32
C ALA A 594 -40.40 13.76 -25.89
N GLY A 595 -40.94 14.58 -26.81
CA GLY A 595 -42.03 15.53 -26.56
C GLY A 595 -41.80 16.37 -25.31
N ASN A 596 -42.76 16.33 -24.37
CA ASN A 596 -42.75 17.04 -23.10
C ASN A 596 -41.63 16.59 -22.14
N ARG A 597 -40.90 15.51 -22.43
CA ARG A 597 -39.79 15.03 -21.58
C ARG A 597 -38.45 15.71 -21.84
N ALA A 598 -38.33 16.51 -22.91
CA ALA A 598 -37.10 17.24 -23.24
C ALA A 598 -37.22 18.76 -23.01
N ASP A 599 -36.26 19.34 -22.30
CA ASP A 599 -36.04 20.79 -22.21
C ASP A 599 -35.02 21.19 -23.29
N LEU A 600 -35.47 21.90 -24.31
CA LEU A 600 -34.65 22.25 -25.48
C LEU A 600 -34.04 23.63 -25.30
N HIS A 601 -32.72 23.71 -25.44
CA HIS A 601 -31.96 24.94 -25.42
C HIS A 601 -31.17 25.06 -26.71
N GLU A 602 -31.20 26.24 -27.33
CA GLU A 602 -30.45 26.52 -28.55
C GLU A 602 -29.40 27.61 -28.27
N LEU A 603 -28.14 27.29 -28.56
CA LEU A 603 -27.04 28.21 -28.46
C LEU A 603 -26.94 29.05 -29.74
N GLN A 604 -26.82 30.35 -29.55
CA GLN A 604 -26.66 31.33 -30.62
C GLN A 604 -25.19 31.47 -31.03
N ARG A 605 -24.96 32.15 -32.16
CA ARG A 605 -23.61 32.50 -32.62
C ARG A 605 -22.82 33.21 -31.52
N TRP A 606 -21.67 32.64 -31.18
CA TRP A 606 -20.75 33.19 -30.20
C TRP A 606 -19.96 34.37 -30.78
N THR A 607 -19.79 35.42 -29.98
CA THR A 607 -18.86 36.53 -30.24
C THR A 607 -18.21 36.96 -28.93
N LEU A 608 -17.04 37.61 -28.98
CA LEU A 608 -16.36 38.09 -27.77
C LEU A 608 -17.24 39.05 -26.96
N SER A 609 -17.98 39.93 -27.63
CA SER A 609 -18.82 40.96 -26.99
C SER A 609 -20.07 40.37 -26.32
N SER A 610 -20.71 39.38 -26.95
CA SER A 610 -21.93 38.75 -26.44
C SER A 610 -21.69 37.53 -25.54
N GLY A 611 -20.53 36.88 -25.67
CA GLY A 611 -20.28 35.57 -25.07
C GLY A 611 -21.21 34.48 -25.59
N ILE A 612 -21.38 33.44 -24.77
CA ILE A 612 -22.35 32.36 -24.99
C ILE A 612 -23.75 32.92 -24.72
N ARG A 613 -24.67 32.67 -25.64
CA ARG A 613 -26.09 33.02 -25.48
C ARG A 613 -26.93 31.78 -25.77
N ALA A 614 -27.89 31.53 -24.91
CA ALA A 614 -28.82 30.43 -25.04
C ALA A 614 -30.26 30.95 -24.94
N TYR A 615 -31.18 30.27 -25.58
CA TYR A 615 -32.61 30.46 -25.36
C TYR A 615 -33.31 29.10 -25.29
N ARG A 616 -34.38 29.04 -24.50
CA ARG A 616 -35.22 27.86 -24.42
C ARG A 616 -36.13 27.79 -25.66
N THR A 617 -36.05 26.70 -26.40
CA THR A 617 -36.90 26.44 -27.57
C THR A 617 -38.20 25.77 -27.14
N ARG A 618 -39.33 26.29 -27.64
CA ARG A 618 -40.65 25.64 -27.48
C ARG A 618 -40.77 24.44 -28.41
N LEU A 619 -41.54 23.44 -27.97
CA LEU A 619 -41.99 22.37 -28.86
C LEU A 619 -42.78 22.97 -30.03
N ALA A 620 -42.78 22.29 -31.18
CA ALA A 620 -43.47 22.80 -32.37
C ALA A 620 -44.97 23.05 -32.12
N LEU A 621 -45.62 22.16 -31.36
CA LEU A 621 -47.03 22.33 -30.96
C LEU A 621 -47.22 23.55 -30.05
N ASP A 622 -46.43 23.68 -28.98
CA ASP A 622 -46.53 24.80 -28.04
C ASP A 622 -46.25 26.14 -28.73
N GLN A 623 -45.32 26.14 -29.69
CA GLN A 623 -45.01 27.31 -30.49
C GLN A 623 -46.19 27.73 -31.36
N LEU A 624 -46.85 26.77 -32.02
CA LEU A 624 -48.06 27.05 -32.82
C LEU A 624 -49.20 27.57 -31.95
N ILE A 625 -49.48 26.94 -30.80
CA ILE A 625 -50.50 27.40 -29.86
C ILE A 625 -50.20 28.82 -29.40
N ALA A 626 -48.93 29.14 -29.08
CA ALA A 626 -48.53 30.49 -28.69
C ALA A 626 -48.71 31.51 -29.83
N SER A 627 -48.38 31.14 -31.08
CA SER A 627 -48.54 32.01 -32.24
C SER A 627 -50.01 32.28 -32.59
N VAL A 628 -50.89 31.28 -32.45
CA VAL A 628 -52.34 31.44 -32.64
C VAL A 628 -52.93 32.42 -31.64
N ASN A 629 -52.49 32.35 -30.37
CA ASN A 629 -52.97 33.21 -29.29
C ASN A 629 -52.22 34.56 -29.19
N ALA A 630 -51.28 34.84 -30.10
CA ALA A 630 -50.48 36.05 -30.05
C ALA A 630 -51.27 37.28 -30.53
N ALA A 631 -50.99 38.43 -29.92
CA ALA A 631 -51.46 39.73 -30.37
C ALA A 631 -50.24 40.63 -30.69
N PRO A 632 -50.12 41.16 -31.93
CA PRO A 632 -51.01 40.96 -33.08
C PRO A 632 -50.95 39.55 -33.68
N PHE A 633 -52.03 39.13 -34.37
CA PHE A 633 -52.10 37.84 -35.05
C PHE A 633 -51.22 37.81 -36.31
N GLU A 634 -50.13 37.05 -36.29
CA GLU A 634 -49.19 36.93 -37.40
C GLU A 634 -49.62 35.81 -38.39
N ARG A 635 -50.63 36.07 -39.23
CA ARG A 635 -51.24 35.07 -40.13
C ARG A 635 -50.25 34.21 -40.94
N GLN A 636 -49.20 34.81 -41.51
CA GLN A 636 -48.21 34.09 -42.33
C GLN A 636 -47.41 33.10 -41.47
N ARG A 637 -47.01 33.53 -40.28
CA ARG A 637 -46.30 32.68 -39.33
C ARG A 637 -47.17 31.54 -38.84
N VAL A 638 -48.42 31.82 -38.48
CA VAL A 638 -49.38 30.81 -38.02
C VAL A 638 -49.63 29.76 -39.10
N ALA A 639 -49.91 30.18 -40.35
CA ALA A 639 -50.10 29.26 -41.46
C ALA A 639 -48.85 28.41 -41.75
N ASN A 640 -47.65 29.00 -41.67
CA ASN A 640 -46.39 28.31 -41.89
C ASN A 640 -46.08 27.29 -40.78
N GLU A 641 -46.18 27.70 -39.51
CA GLU A 641 -45.95 26.82 -38.36
C GLU A 641 -46.94 25.64 -38.35
N ALA A 642 -48.22 25.87 -38.65
CA ALA A 642 -49.23 24.81 -38.81
C ALA A 642 -48.87 23.85 -39.95
N GLY A 643 -48.51 24.39 -41.12
CA GLY A 643 -48.09 23.60 -42.26
C GLY A 643 -46.88 22.70 -41.98
N ILE A 644 -45.83 23.24 -41.37
CA ILE A 644 -44.61 22.50 -41.01
C ILE A 644 -44.93 21.40 -40.00
N LEU A 645 -45.71 21.70 -38.96
CA LEU A 645 -46.08 20.70 -37.95
C LEU A 645 -46.89 19.56 -38.58
N LEU A 646 -47.87 19.88 -39.42
CA LEU A 646 -48.68 18.89 -40.12
C LEU A 646 -47.86 18.01 -41.06
N GLU A 647 -47.02 18.61 -41.89
CA GLU A 647 -46.12 17.90 -42.82
C GLU A 647 -45.19 16.95 -42.05
N THR A 648 -44.61 17.43 -40.95
CA THR A 648 -43.75 16.64 -40.06
C THR A 648 -44.48 15.43 -39.46
N MET A 649 -45.72 15.61 -38.96
CA MET A 649 -46.49 14.49 -38.40
C MET A 649 -46.86 13.46 -39.46
N LEU A 650 -47.31 13.91 -40.63
CA LEU A 650 -47.73 13.03 -41.71
C LEU A 650 -46.56 12.27 -42.33
N ASP A 651 -45.40 12.91 -42.50
CA ASP A 651 -44.19 12.23 -42.98
C ASP A 651 -43.77 11.10 -42.02
N TYR A 652 -43.78 11.37 -40.72
CA TYR A 652 -43.52 10.33 -39.71
C TYR A 652 -44.48 9.16 -39.78
N LEU A 653 -45.79 9.45 -39.83
CA LEU A 653 -46.81 8.41 -39.93
C LEU A 653 -46.73 7.65 -41.26
N ALA A 654 -46.43 8.35 -42.36
CA ALA A 654 -46.26 7.76 -43.67
C ALA A 654 -45.10 6.76 -43.68
N LEU A 655 -43.94 7.14 -43.12
CA LEU A 655 -42.79 6.25 -42.97
C LEU A 655 -43.11 5.08 -42.03
N LYS A 656 -43.74 5.36 -40.89
CA LYS A 656 -44.04 4.36 -39.85
C LYS A 656 -44.97 3.26 -40.36
N TYR A 657 -46.06 3.67 -41.01
CA TYR A 657 -47.10 2.79 -41.54
C TYR A 657 -46.87 2.35 -42.98
N ARG A 658 -45.77 2.78 -43.60
CA ARG A 658 -45.46 2.52 -45.02
C ARG A 658 -46.62 2.95 -45.94
N CYS A 659 -47.14 4.15 -45.70
CA CYS A 659 -48.23 4.72 -46.48
C CYS A 659 -47.83 4.86 -47.96
N ARG A 660 -48.81 4.79 -48.86
CA ARG A 660 -48.57 4.86 -50.31
C ARG A 660 -48.36 6.32 -50.73
N VAL A 661 -47.12 6.77 -50.72
CA VAL A 661 -46.72 8.09 -51.23
C VAL A 661 -45.96 7.92 -52.56
N PRO A 662 -46.19 8.77 -53.59
CA PRO A 662 -45.46 8.67 -54.85
C PRO A 662 -43.95 8.79 -54.65
N ARG A 663 -43.15 7.90 -55.24
CA ARG A 663 -41.69 7.93 -55.08
C ARG A 663 -41.08 9.16 -55.75
N THR A 664 -40.29 9.93 -55.00
CA THR A 664 -39.48 11.06 -55.50
C THR A 664 -37.99 10.71 -55.50
N TYR A 665 -37.16 11.52 -56.17
CA TYR A 665 -35.71 11.25 -56.30
C TYR A 665 -34.96 11.42 -54.97
N ASP A 666 -35.36 12.41 -54.18
CA ASP A 666 -34.75 12.82 -52.91
C ASP A 666 -35.49 12.26 -51.68
N ASN A 667 -36.61 11.56 -51.89
CA ASN A 667 -37.57 11.18 -50.84
C ASN A 667 -38.11 12.39 -50.05
N ALA A 668 -38.17 13.57 -50.67
CA ALA A 668 -38.92 14.70 -50.12
C ALA A 668 -40.35 14.66 -50.66
N TYR A 669 -41.32 14.90 -49.78
CA TYR A 669 -42.75 14.89 -50.09
C TYR A 669 -43.40 16.19 -49.66
N THR A 670 -44.30 16.69 -50.48
CA THR A 670 -45.12 17.86 -50.17
C THR A 670 -46.24 17.48 -49.20
N LEU A 671 -46.74 18.47 -48.46
CA LEU A 671 -47.92 18.29 -47.60
C LEU A 671 -49.12 17.65 -48.32
N GLY A 672 -49.37 18.01 -49.59
CA GLY A 672 -50.46 17.43 -50.39
C GLY A 672 -50.28 15.93 -50.63
N GLU A 673 -49.09 15.51 -51.05
CA GLU A 673 -48.76 14.10 -51.29
C GLU A 673 -48.86 13.26 -50.00
N LEU A 674 -48.46 13.83 -48.87
CA LEU A 674 -48.57 13.19 -47.55
C LEU A 674 -50.04 13.06 -47.10
N LEU A 675 -50.86 14.10 -47.29
CA LEU A 675 -52.30 14.04 -47.02
C LEU A 675 -53.00 12.98 -47.89
N ASP A 676 -52.63 12.85 -49.15
CA ASP A 676 -53.16 11.80 -50.01
C ASP A 676 -52.69 10.41 -49.56
N GLY A 677 -51.39 10.23 -49.34
CA GLY A 677 -50.80 8.96 -48.95
C GLY A 677 -51.31 8.43 -47.60
N CYS A 678 -51.55 9.32 -46.62
CA CYS A 678 -52.06 8.96 -45.30
C CYS A 678 -53.59 8.77 -45.25
N THR A 679 -54.34 9.04 -46.31
CA THR A 679 -55.82 8.95 -46.29
C THR A 679 -56.32 7.55 -45.88
N ALA A 680 -55.66 6.48 -46.33
CA ALA A 680 -56.03 5.11 -45.94
C ALA A 680 -55.73 4.82 -44.46
N LEU A 681 -54.65 5.41 -43.92
CA LEU A 681 -54.26 5.27 -42.52
C LEU A 681 -55.33 5.89 -41.61
N PHE A 682 -55.69 7.16 -41.83
CA PHE A 682 -56.61 7.88 -40.95
C PHE A 682 -58.04 7.32 -40.93
N LYS A 683 -58.45 6.51 -41.93
CA LYS A 683 -59.70 5.75 -41.88
C LYS A 683 -59.70 4.61 -40.87
N ARG A 684 -58.52 4.13 -40.49
CA ARG A 684 -58.32 2.93 -39.65
C ARG A 684 -57.52 3.21 -38.39
N LEU A 685 -56.99 4.42 -38.23
CA LEU A 685 -56.16 4.83 -37.11
C LEU A 685 -57.02 5.10 -35.88
N TRP A 686 -56.64 4.52 -34.74
CA TRP A 686 -57.28 4.72 -33.44
C TRP A 686 -56.24 5.05 -32.39
N MET A 687 -56.59 5.98 -31.50
CA MET A 687 -55.78 6.37 -30.36
C MET A 687 -56.49 5.92 -29.09
N GLU A 688 -55.85 5.06 -28.30
CA GLU A 688 -56.33 4.64 -26.98
C GLU A 688 -55.56 5.42 -25.92
N LYS A 689 -56.25 6.29 -25.19
CA LYS A 689 -55.66 7.12 -24.13
C LYS A 689 -56.13 6.63 -22.77
N PRO A 690 -55.25 6.52 -21.77
CA PRO A 690 -55.65 6.02 -20.46
C PRO A 690 -56.61 7.00 -19.80
N GLN A 691 -57.74 6.51 -19.31
CA GLN A 691 -58.61 7.30 -18.44
C GLN A 691 -57.92 7.48 -17.09
N ALA A 692 -58.17 8.60 -16.42
CA ALA A 692 -57.59 8.87 -15.11
C ALA A 692 -58.07 7.78 -14.11
N ALA A 693 -57.21 6.80 -13.82
CA ALA A 693 -57.51 5.78 -12.82
C ALA A 693 -57.57 6.44 -11.43
N ASN A 694 -58.76 6.44 -10.82
CA ASN A 694 -58.87 6.61 -9.39
C ASN A 694 -58.08 5.46 -8.71
N ASN A 695 -57.14 5.82 -7.83
CA ASN A 695 -56.50 4.96 -6.82
C ASN A 695 -55.05 4.46 -7.04
N GLY A 696 -54.25 5.05 -7.92
CA GLY A 696 -52.78 5.01 -7.79
C GLY A 696 -52.09 3.63 -7.79
N ASP A 697 -52.78 2.54 -8.14
CA ASP A 697 -52.21 1.20 -8.27
C ASP A 697 -51.49 1.09 -9.64
N PRO A 698 -50.17 0.82 -9.68
CA PRO A 698 -49.41 0.63 -10.91
C PRO A 698 -49.84 -0.59 -11.75
N ASN A 699 -50.59 -1.54 -11.16
CA ASN A 699 -50.97 -2.82 -11.76
C ASN A 699 -52.46 -2.93 -12.11
N ALA A 700 -53.28 -1.89 -11.88
CA ALA A 700 -54.70 -1.93 -12.22
C ALA A 700 -54.90 -1.98 -13.75
N ASP A 701 -55.92 -2.73 -14.19
CA ASP A 701 -56.41 -2.65 -15.57
C ASP A 701 -56.90 -1.22 -15.83
N VAL A 702 -56.26 -0.56 -16.78
CA VAL A 702 -56.56 0.82 -17.15
C VAL A 702 -57.62 0.80 -18.23
N GLU A 703 -58.76 1.44 -17.98
CA GLU A 703 -59.73 1.72 -19.04
C GLU A 703 -59.14 2.78 -20.00
N HIS A 704 -59.18 2.50 -21.29
CA HIS A 704 -58.73 3.42 -22.33
C HIS A 704 -59.92 4.09 -23.01
N GLU A 705 -59.86 5.40 -23.16
CA GLU A 705 -60.74 6.16 -24.04
C GLU A 705 -60.21 6.08 -25.48
N THR A 706 -61.06 5.64 -26.41
CA THR A 706 -60.69 5.50 -27.81
C THR A 706 -61.11 6.73 -28.62
N GLN A 707 -60.16 7.33 -29.33
CA GLN A 707 -60.35 8.51 -30.17
C GLN A 707 -59.95 8.22 -31.62
N GLN A 708 -60.73 8.70 -32.59
CA GLN A 708 -60.46 8.51 -34.03
C GLN A 708 -60.15 9.85 -34.71
N PRO A 709 -58.91 10.09 -35.20
CA PRO A 709 -58.51 11.36 -35.82
C PRO A 709 -59.06 11.59 -37.25
N GLN A 710 -59.91 10.69 -37.78
CA GLN A 710 -60.35 10.71 -39.18
C GLN A 710 -61.07 12.02 -39.57
N GLN A 711 -61.95 12.51 -38.70
CA GLN A 711 -62.76 13.70 -38.99
C GLN A 711 -61.89 14.96 -39.07
N THR A 712 -61.02 15.16 -38.09
CA THR A 712 -60.04 16.26 -38.05
C THR A 712 -59.12 16.23 -39.26
N PHE A 713 -58.60 15.04 -39.61
CA PHE A 713 -57.77 14.85 -40.81
C PHE A 713 -58.51 15.21 -42.11
N THR A 714 -59.78 14.80 -42.24
CA THR A 714 -60.60 15.09 -43.43
C THR A 714 -60.83 16.60 -43.61
N LYS A 715 -61.10 17.31 -42.51
CA LYS A 715 -61.24 18.78 -42.53
C LYS A 715 -59.91 19.45 -42.91
N LEU A 716 -58.79 19.03 -42.32
CA LEU A 716 -57.47 19.56 -42.65
C LEU A 716 -57.14 19.41 -44.13
N LYS A 717 -57.45 18.24 -44.72
CA LYS A 717 -57.21 17.99 -46.14
C LYS A 717 -57.93 18.98 -47.06
N GLN A 718 -59.12 19.47 -46.67
CA GLN A 718 -59.90 20.43 -47.46
C GLN A 718 -59.29 21.84 -47.44
N ILE A 719 -58.61 22.22 -46.36
CA ILE A 719 -58.10 23.58 -46.13
C ILE A 719 -56.56 23.68 -46.16
N ALA A 720 -55.85 22.57 -46.39
CA ALA A 720 -54.39 22.53 -46.39
C ALA A 720 -53.73 23.44 -47.46
N PHE A 721 -54.49 23.90 -48.47
CA PHE A 721 -54.02 24.89 -49.44
C PHE A 721 -53.56 26.20 -48.79
N ILE A 722 -54.11 26.53 -47.60
CA ILE A 722 -53.74 27.72 -46.81
C ILE A 722 -52.23 27.74 -46.49
N ARG A 723 -51.61 26.56 -46.25
CA ARG A 723 -50.15 26.45 -46.05
C ARG A 723 -49.37 27.06 -47.22
N ASN A 724 -49.79 26.77 -48.46
CA ASN A 724 -49.10 27.25 -49.65
C ASN A 724 -49.50 28.68 -50.02
N GLN A 725 -50.76 29.06 -49.82
CA GLN A 725 -51.26 30.38 -50.21
C GLN A 725 -50.93 31.49 -49.21
N VAL A 726 -50.84 31.18 -47.92
CA VAL A 726 -50.55 32.17 -46.87
C VAL A 726 -49.16 31.97 -46.24
N GLY A 727 -48.75 30.72 -46.00
CA GLY A 727 -47.56 30.40 -45.20
C GLY A 727 -46.22 30.39 -45.94
N ALA A 728 -46.17 29.74 -47.12
CA ALA A 728 -44.89 29.38 -47.77
C ALA A 728 -44.26 30.50 -48.63
N HIS A 729 -45.06 31.23 -49.40
CA HIS A 729 -44.61 32.29 -50.30
C HIS A 729 -45.61 33.45 -50.33
N PHE A 730 -45.17 34.65 -50.75
CA PHE A 730 -46.11 35.72 -51.08
C PHE A 730 -46.96 35.27 -52.28
N ASN A 731 -48.27 35.13 -52.07
CA ASN A 731 -49.23 34.74 -53.11
C ASN A 731 -50.43 35.70 -53.06
N LEU A 732 -50.77 36.29 -54.21
CA LEU A 732 -51.90 37.22 -54.32
C LEU A 732 -53.23 36.55 -53.92
N ALA A 733 -53.41 35.27 -54.25
CA ALA A 733 -54.59 34.50 -53.83
C ALA A 733 -54.69 34.34 -52.30
N GLY A 734 -53.56 34.48 -51.59
CA GLY A 734 -53.53 34.44 -50.13
C GLY A 734 -54.07 35.69 -49.44
N LEU A 735 -54.29 36.79 -50.18
CA LEU A 735 -54.86 38.03 -49.64
C LEU A 735 -56.36 37.91 -49.34
N ASP A 736 -57.08 37.10 -50.12
CA ASP A 736 -58.53 36.92 -50.00
C ASP A 736 -58.92 35.94 -48.88
N ILE A 737 -57.96 35.19 -48.32
CA ILE A 737 -58.18 34.29 -47.18
C ILE A 737 -58.34 35.13 -45.90
N SER A 738 -59.39 34.88 -45.14
CA SER A 738 -59.62 35.56 -43.85
C SER A 738 -58.69 35.05 -42.75
N ASP A 739 -58.41 35.88 -41.74
CA ASP A 739 -57.62 35.45 -40.58
C ASP A 739 -58.32 34.31 -39.81
N ALA A 740 -59.66 34.27 -39.82
CA ALA A 740 -60.45 33.19 -39.23
C ALA A 740 -60.22 31.84 -39.93
N GLU A 741 -60.01 31.82 -41.25
CA GLU A 741 -59.67 30.58 -41.98
C GLU A 741 -58.25 30.11 -41.66
N VAL A 742 -57.30 31.04 -41.53
CA VAL A 742 -55.92 30.73 -41.11
C VAL A 742 -55.91 30.17 -39.68
N GLU A 743 -56.67 30.79 -38.78
CA GLU A 743 -56.85 30.32 -37.41
C GLU A 743 -57.50 28.93 -37.37
N ALA A 744 -58.53 28.69 -38.18
CA ALA A 744 -59.18 27.38 -38.29
C ALA A 744 -58.21 26.28 -38.75
N PHE A 745 -57.34 26.58 -39.73
CA PHE A 745 -56.30 25.64 -40.18
C PHE A 745 -55.30 25.31 -39.06
N ALA A 746 -54.86 26.32 -38.31
CA ALA A 746 -53.96 26.12 -37.18
C ALA A 746 -54.61 25.32 -36.04
N ASN A 747 -55.85 25.66 -35.67
CA ASN A 747 -56.59 24.98 -34.60
C ASN A 747 -56.87 23.51 -34.93
N LEU A 748 -57.25 23.19 -36.18
CA LEU A 748 -57.40 21.81 -36.61
C LEU A 748 -56.07 21.04 -36.59
N THR A 749 -54.96 21.72 -36.89
CA THR A 749 -53.61 21.12 -36.81
C THR A 749 -53.23 20.81 -35.36
N VAL A 750 -53.51 21.75 -34.44
CA VAL A 750 -53.33 21.57 -32.99
C VAL A 750 -54.18 20.40 -32.48
N GLU A 751 -55.46 20.34 -32.85
CA GLU A 751 -56.38 19.27 -32.48
C GLU A 751 -55.87 17.89 -32.94
N LEU A 752 -55.41 17.80 -34.20
CA LEU A 752 -54.84 16.57 -34.73
C LEU A 752 -53.58 16.16 -33.95
N ALA A 753 -52.67 17.11 -33.72
CA ALA A 753 -51.43 16.88 -32.97
C ALA A 753 -51.68 16.41 -31.53
N GLN A 754 -52.66 17.00 -30.83
CA GLN A 754 -53.06 16.59 -29.48
C GLN A 754 -53.77 15.24 -29.47
N THR A 755 -54.53 14.91 -30.52
CA THR A 755 -55.17 13.61 -30.67
C THR A 755 -54.13 12.50 -30.81
N LEU A 756 -53.13 12.71 -31.68
CA LEU A 756 -52.08 11.74 -31.99
C LEU A 756 -51.01 11.59 -30.91
N SER A 757 -50.85 12.58 -30.03
CA SER A 757 -49.81 12.58 -29.01
C SER A 757 -50.32 12.19 -27.62
N CYS A 758 -49.40 11.70 -26.79
CA CYS A 758 -49.64 11.45 -25.38
C CYS A 758 -49.66 12.76 -24.59
N GLY A 759 -50.69 13.02 -23.78
CA GLY A 759 -50.76 14.22 -22.95
C GLY A 759 -49.64 14.34 -21.89
N VAL A 760 -49.08 13.21 -21.46
CA VAL A 760 -48.00 13.19 -20.44
C VAL A 760 -46.63 13.41 -21.07
N CYS A 761 -46.21 12.55 -22.00
CA CYS A 761 -44.88 12.66 -22.61
C CYS A 761 -44.84 13.47 -23.91
N GLY A 762 -45.97 13.89 -24.47
CA GLY A 762 -46.04 14.67 -25.72
C GLY A 762 -45.67 13.89 -26.99
N GLN A 763 -45.37 12.59 -26.89
CA GLN A 763 -44.93 11.76 -28.01
C GLN A 763 -46.13 11.17 -28.76
N ILE A 764 -46.04 11.10 -30.09
CA ILE A 764 -46.84 10.17 -30.89
C ILE A 764 -46.33 8.75 -30.60
N PRO A 765 -47.20 7.80 -30.22
CA PRO A 765 -46.79 6.43 -29.95
C PRO A 765 -45.94 5.85 -31.09
N GLY A 766 -44.76 5.34 -30.75
CA GLY A 766 -43.78 4.88 -31.73
C GLY A 766 -43.08 3.59 -31.33
N LYS A 767 -43.11 3.22 -30.05
CA LYS A 767 -42.53 1.97 -29.56
C LYS A 767 -43.44 0.81 -29.97
N LYS A 768 -42.87 -0.25 -30.54
CA LYS A 768 -43.62 -1.42 -31.01
C LYS A 768 -44.07 -2.26 -29.80
N GLY A 769 -45.38 -2.41 -29.61
CA GLY A 769 -45.99 -3.41 -28.74
C GLY A 769 -46.36 -4.68 -29.51
N GLU A 770 -47.23 -5.51 -28.94
CA GLU A 770 -47.72 -6.74 -29.57
C GLU A 770 -48.57 -6.43 -30.82
N ASN A 771 -49.63 -5.63 -30.64
CA ASN A 771 -50.62 -5.33 -31.69
C ASN A 771 -50.80 -3.82 -31.95
N HIS A 772 -50.01 -2.98 -31.29
CA HIS A 772 -50.13 -1.51 -31.31
C HIS A 772 -48.77 -0.83 -31.20
N TYR A 773 -48.71 0.48 -31.47
CA TYR A 773 -47.60 1.32 -31.04
C TYR A 773 -47.94 1.98 -29.69
N GLU A 774 -46.96 2.13 -28.80
CA GLU A 774 -47.12 2.78 -27.50
C GLU A 774 -46.11 3.92 -27.29
N CYS A 775 -46.44 4.86 -26.40
CA CYS A 775 -45.50 5.89 -25.94
C CYS A 775 -44.61 5.36 -24.80
N SER A 776 -43.56 6.11 -24.44
CA SER A 776 -42.63 5.71 -23.36
C SER A 776 -43.09 6.03 -21.94
N CYS A 777 -44.38 6.27 -21.74
CA CYS A 777 -44.89 6.46 -20.38
C CYS A 777 -44.90 5.14 -19.60
N PRO A 778 -44.61 5.15 -18.29
CA PRO A 778 -44.88 3.99 -17.46
C PRO A 778 -46.40 3.75 -17.38
N ARG A 779 -46.81 2.49 -17.21
CA ARG A 779 -48.19 2.17 -16.86
C ARG A 779 -48.55 2.86 -15.52
N PRO A 780 -49.78 3.37 -15.36
CA PRO A 780 -50.94 3.28 -16.26
C PRO A 780 -51.00 4.34 -17.39
N ALA A 781 -50.06 5.28 -17.48
CA ALA A 781 -50.13 6.45 -18.37
C ALA A 781 -49.81 6.17 -19.85
N VAL A 782 -49.85 4.91 -20.29
CA VAL A 782 -49.49 4.50 -21.65
C VAL A 782 -50.61 4.83 -22.63
N VAL A 783 -50.28 5.60 -23.66
CA VAL A 783 -51.13 5.86 -24.84
C VAL A 783 -50.76 4.89 -25.95
N ARG A 784 -51.76 4.32 -26.61
CA ARG A 784 -51.59 3.37 -27.72
C ARG A 784 -52.15 3.93 -29.03
N MET A 785 -51.52 3.54 -30.13
CA MET A 785 -51.91 3.87 -31.49
C MET A 785 -52.08 2.58 -32.28
N LEU A 786 -53.29 2.34 -32.78
CA LEU A 786 -53.70 1.12 -33.47
C LEU A 786 -54.12 1.43 -34.92
N PRO A 787 -53.91 0.51 -35.87
CA PRO A 787 -53.25 -0.80 -35.73
C PRO A 787 -51.71 -0.68 -35.69
N LEU A 788 -51.00 -1.79 -35.51
CA LEU A 788 -49.53 -1.82 -35.65
C LEU A 788 -49.06 -1.77 -37.12
N GLN A 789 -49.87 -2.29 -38.04
CA GLN A 789 -49.60 -2.28 -39.48
C GLN A 789 -50.92 -2.08 -40.22
N LEU A 790 -50.85 -1.44 -41.39
CA LEU A 790 -51.99 -1.37 -42.29
C LEU A 790 -52.15 -2.71 -43.01
N PRO A 791 -53.36 -3.30 -43.02
CA PRO A 791 -53.64 -4.49 -43.80
C PRO A 791 -53.75 -4.17 -45.30
#